data_AF-A0A228Q5I0-F1
#
_entry.id   AF-A0A228Q5I0-F1
#
_cell.length_a   1.000
_cell.length_b   1.000
_cell.length_c   1.000
_cell.angle_alpha   90.00
_cell.angle_beta   90.00
_cell.angle_gamma   90.00
#
_symmetry.space_group_name_H-M   'P 1'
#
loop_
_entity.id
_entity.type
_entity.pdbx_description
1 polymer ?
#
loop_
_entity_poly.entity_id
_entity_poly.type
_entity_poly.pdbx_seq_one_letter_code
_entity_poly.pdbx_strand_id
1 'polypeptide(L)'
;MRNVQVKRALRLGAIMSAVLLALQAYADGFNAADAARVPSGQYVTPLAVRGAVQQFLNPGLPAYPHFVAGEAVRSQLSPDGKTLAIITAGQNSLYKPDGSVDTAASTQFIFLYDVAGANKTRPVLKQVLQQTNAFVGLVFSHDGSTLYATGGSDDAVYVYAQHGGAWALSTTIALGHGGKGVGIRVQPNAAGLALSADGKTLVVANNYNDSISVIDTATGSVRYEHDLRPFFSGNEGRSGDAGGTFPFAVVMKGNGVAYVSSDRDREIVAVDVSSPSHGRLVKRIKLDGNALGMTLDASQSMLFVAEDNADQVAVIDTNSNAVVNRIDARAPAGVLAHGQAHTGAATYAVTLSRDGRTLYATNAGANEIAVIPLVGERAYRVTGLIPTAFEPHDVTFSADGTWMYVVNGKSTTGPNPDHLFGATAAQAAASRASNEYQFQLERASLVSAPVPAARELPMLTQQAARNNFYRPEDNDRDNEVMGFLRRHIKHVIYVVKENRTFDQVLGDIGNGADGDPRLAQFGRNITPNFHRLASQFVTLDNFMNPGDGSMDGWSWALQGRVTNTETITQQINYAAVNRGLSYESEGTNRSVPVNWDTVQQRDAAAGPAGTTNYSNAAAALPGGAANLLPGTGNHASSDAPFGRQRGYIFDAVLAGGGTVRNYGFLVNNIGSIGTAANPIVDPHAAGVVQAAALDPRLAPMTDVYFRGFDQTYPDQWRLNEWKREFDQYVASGNLPTLSLVRLSHDHMGAFGTAFAGVNTPETQQADNDLAVGRLVEAVAKSPYANDTLIVVTEDDVQDGPDHVDSHRGPAYIVGPYVKQGAVIRTRYSQVNALRTIEDVLGTQHMNLNTAYQRPMTDVFDVHGPASWSYTAVASTALKGTGLRVAEEAGENPLRYAAGPDVTPTHDAAYWAKVTAKFDFDDADEVPADQFNRVLWKGMMGARPYPKLRGVTQKVASRDDD
;
A
#
# COMPACT_ATOMS: atom_id res chain seq x y z
N MET A 1 -44.21 2.06 50.33
CA MET A 1 -43.22 1.28 49.56
C MET A 1 -42.94 1.82 48.15
N ARG A 2 -43.93 2.31 47.37
CA ARG A 2 -43.70 2.84 46.00
C ARG A 2 -42.78 4.08 45.91
N ASN A 3 -42.82 5.01 46.87
CA ASN A 3 -41.98 6.23 46.82
C ASN A 3 -40.49 6.01 47.11
N VAL A 4 -40.09 4.87 47.68
CA VAL A 4 -38.67 4.58 47.99
C VAL A 4 -37.97 3.95 46.78
N GLN A 5 -38.68 3.16 45.97
CA GLN A 5 -38.14 2.56 44.74
C GLN A 5 -37.90 3.59 43.64
N VAL A 6 -38.79 4.57 43.47
CA VAL A 6 -38.62 5.64 42.47
C VAL A 6 -37.43 6.54 42.82
N LYS A 7 -37.22 6.86 44.10
CA LYS A 7 -36.05 7.63 44.55
C LYS A 7 -34.73 6.86 44.41
N ARG A 8 -34.74 5.53 44.56
CA ARG A 8 -33.55 4.68 44.27
C ARG A 8 -33.26 4.58 42.78
N ALA A 9 -34.27 4.45 41.93
CA ALA A 9 -34.11 4.42 40.48
C ALA A 9 -33.58 5.76 39.93
N LEU A 10 -34.09 6.89 40.42
CA LEU A 10 -33.61 8.23 40.03
C LEU A 10 -32.19 8.51 40.55
N ARG A 11 -31.82 8.02 41.75
CA ARG A 11 -30.44 8.12 42.25
C ARG A 11 -29.47 7.22 41.48
N LEU A 12 -29.87 5.99 41.10
CA LEU A 12 -29.05 5.15 40.22
C LEU A 12 -28.90 5.77 38.83
N GLY A 13 -29.97 6.36 38.28
CA GLY A 13 -29.93 7.08 37.01
C GLY A 13 -28.99 8.28 37.04
N ALA A 14 -29.07 9.12 38.08
CA ALA A 14 -28.19 10.28 38.23
C ALA A 14 -26.72 9.88 38.50
N ILE A 15 -26.47 8.81 39.25
CA ILE A 15 -25.12 8.28 39.47
C ILE A 15 -24.56 7.65 38.18
N MET A 16 -25.37 6.90 37.42
CA MET A 16 -24.95 6.36 36.12
C MET A 16 -24.70 7.47 35.11
N SER A 17 -25.52 8.51 35.05
CA SER A 17 -25.30 9.67 34.18
C SER A 17 -24.07 10.48 34.60
N ALA A 18 -23.81 10.65 35.90
CA ALA A 18 -22.60 11.32 36.38
C ALA A 18 -21.34 10.47 36.16
N VAL A 19 -21.43 9.14 36.25
CA VAL A 19 -20.33 8.21 35.91
C VAL A 19 -20.11 8.17 34.39
N LEU A 20 -21.17 8.20 33.57
CA LEU A 20 -21.08 8.31 32.11
C LEU A 20 -20.48 9.65 31.68
N LEU A 21 -20.91 10.77 32.27
CA LEU A 21 -20.36 12.11 32.02
C LEU A 21 -18.94 12.26 32.55
N ALA A 22 -18.60 11.63 33.68
CA ALA A 22 -17.23 11.59 34.18
C ALA A 22 -16.34 10.67 33.33
N LEU A 23 -16.86 9.54 32.81
CA LEU A 23 -16.15 8.68 31.86
C LEU A 23 -15.99 9.35 30.49
N GLN A 24 -16.94 10.17 30.05
CA GLN A 24 -16.81 11.02 28.86
C GLN A 24 -15.77 12.12 29.10
N ALA A 25 -15.87 12.89 30.19
CA ALA A 25 -14.90 13.94 30.52
C ALA A 25 -13.48 13.41 30.84
N TYR A 26 -13.33 12.13 31.23
CA TYR A 26 -12.03 11.49 31.42
C TYR A 26 -11.52 10.80 30.14
N ALA A 27 -12.42 10.38 29.23
CA ALA A 27 -12.07 9.95 27.88
C ALA A 27 -11.64 11.13 27.00
N ASP A 28 -12.25 12.30 27.21
CA ASP A 28 -11.83 13.60 26.65
C ASP A 28 -10.50 14.10 27.27
N GLY A 29 -10.00 13.41 28.31
CA GLY A 29 -8.73 13.68 28.99
C GLY A 29 -7.50 13.03 28.35
N PHE A 30 -7.66 12.22 27.30
CA PHE A 30 -6.55 11.91 26.40
C PHE A 30 -6.32 13.13 25.51
N ASN A 31 -5.19 13.82 25.72
CA ASN A 31 -4.84 14.97 24.91
C ASN A 31 -4.91 14.60 23.42
N ALA A 32 -5.62 15.41 22.63
CA ALA A 32 -5.58 15.38 21.17
C ALA A 32 -4.15 15.49 20.60
N ALA A 33 -3.14 15.80 21.43
CA ALA A 33 -1.72 15.86 21.07
C ALA A 33 -1.05 14.48 20.88
N ASP A 34 -1.64 13.37 21.36
CA ASP A 34 -1.04 12.03 21.27
C ASP A 34 -1.67 11.13 20.18
N ALA A 35 -2.60 11.68 19.39
CA ALA A 35 -3.24 11.01 18.26
C ALA A 35 -2.74 11.59 16.94
N ALA A 36 -2.30 10.74 16.01
CA ALA A 36 -1.93 11.13 14.66
C ALA A 36 -2.93 10.55 13.66
N ARG A 37 -3.39 11.36 12.70
CA ARG A 37 -4.28 10.89 11.63
C ARG A 37 -3.45 10.41 10.46
N VAL A 38 -3.65 9.16 10.04
CA VAL A 38 -2.92 8.56 8.91
C VAL A 38 -3.61 8.88 7.58
N PRO A 39 -2.91 8.75 6.44
CA PRO A 39 -3.43 9.10 5.11
C PRO A 39 -4.75 8.43 4.75
N SER A 40 -4.93 7.16 5.16
CA SER A 40 -6.18 6.42 4.96
C SER A 40 -7.38 7.13 5.57
N GLY A 41 -7.18 7.88 6.66
CA GLY A 41 -8.21 8.58 7.43
C GLY A 41 -8.33 8.11 8.88
N GLN A 42 -7.82 6.90 9.20
CA GLN A 42 -7.75 6.35 10.56
C GLN A 42 -6.85 7.20 11.48
N TYR A 43 -6.90 6.94 12.78
CA TYR A 43 -5.98 7.52 13.76
C TYR A 43 -5.08 6.45 14.37
N VAL A 44 -3.91 6.86 14.85
CA VAL A 44 -3.01 6.03 15.66
C VAL A 44 -2.75 6.72 16.99
N THR A 45 -2.64 5.94 18.07
CA THR A 45 -2.47 6.45 19.44
C THR A 45 -1.45 5.59 20.19
N PRO A 46 -0.15 5.64 19.80
CA PRO A 46 0.89 4.77 20.33
C PRO A 46 1.11 4.90 21.84
N LEU A 47 0.72 6.03 22.43
CA LEU A 47 0.90 6.33 23.85
C LEU A 47 -0.38 6.14 24.70
N ALA A 48 -1.42 5.52 24.14
CA ALA A 48 -2.68 5.30 24.87
C ALA A 48 -2.52 4.37 26.08
N VAL A 49 -1.56 3.44 26.05
CA VAL A 49 -1.21 2.63 27.22
C VAL A 49 -0.43 3.50 28.20
N ARG A 50 -0.91 3.59 29.44
CA ARG A 50 -0.28 4.42 30.47
C ARG A 50 1.16 3.96 30.74
N GLY A 51 2.11 4.87 30.58
CA GLY A 51 3.54 4.59 30.75
C GLY A 51 4.22 4.06 29.49
N ALA A 52 3.53 4.05 28.35
CA ALA A 52 4.15 3.78 27.06
C ALA A 52 5.12 4.89 26.64
N VAL A 53 6.15 4.49 25.89
CA VAL A 53 7.18 5.36 25.32
C VAL A 53 7.42 4.95 23.89
N GLN A 54 7.44 5.92 22.97
CA GLN A 54 7.80 5.72 21.57
C GLN A 54 9.23 6.22 21.31
N GLN A 55 10.03 5.42 20.62
CA GLN A 55 11.38 5.74 20.16
C GLN A 55 11.50 5.45 18.66
N PHE A 56 11.90 6.45 17.89
CA PHE A 56 12.20 6.28 16.47
C PHE A 56 13.54 5.56 16.27
N LEU A 57 13.61 4.71 15.24
CA LEU A 57 14.79 3.87 14.96
C LEU A 57 15.86 4.63 14.17
N ASN A 58 16.57 5.54 14.83
CA ASN A 58 17.67 6.29 14.23
C ASN A 58 19.00 5.50 14.31
N PRO A 59 19.61 5.10 13.18
CA PRO A 59 20.84 4.30 13.17
C PRO A 59 22.11 5.06 13.60
N GLY A 60 22.03 6.39 13.79
CA GLY A 60 23.15 7.21 14.25
C GLY A 60 24.23 7.41 13.18
N LEU A 61 23.87 7.40 11.90
CA LEU A 61 24.82 7.60 10.80
C LEU A 61 25.48 8.98 10.90
N PRO A 62 26.83 9.08 10.93
CA PRO A 62 27.51 10.37 11.11
C PRO A 62 27.18 11.41 10.04
N ALA A 63 26.97 10.98 8.80
CA ALA A 63 26.59 11.85 7.68
C ALA A 63 25.09 12.19 7.65
N TYR A 64 24.26 11.42 8.38
CA TYR A 64 22.79 11.52 8.37
C TYR A 64 22.23 11.44 9.80
N PRO A 65 22.59 12.37 10.70
CA PRO A 65 22.29 12.27 12.12
C PRO A 65 20.79 12.33 12.45
N HIS A 66 19.96 12.80 11.52
CA HIS A 66 18.50 12.91 11.67
C HIS A 66 17.72 11.81 10.93
N PHE A 67 18.41 10.93 10.20
CA PHE A 67 17.77 9.83 9.51
C PHE A 67 17.16 8.84 10.50
N VAL A 68 15.96 8.36 10.18
CA VAL A 68 15.29 7.28 10.88
C VAL A 68 15.02 6.21 9.84
N ALA A 69 15.37 4.97 10.14
CA ALA A 69 15.08 3.86 9.25
C ALA A 69 13.55 3.64 9.16
N GLY A 70 13.06 3.34 7.96
CA GLY A 70 11.69 2.88 7.72
C GLY A 70 11.53 1.38 7.96
N GLU A 71 10.29 0.92 8.07
CA GLU A 71 9.89 -0.50 7.98
C GLU A 71 10.55 -1.43 9.02
N ALA A 72 10.26 -1.25 10.31
CA ALA A 72 10.61 -2.27 11.30
C ALA A 72 9.69 -3.49 11.17
N VAL A 73 10.25 -4.64 10.80
CA VAL A 73 9.46 -5.82 10.40
C VAL A 73 9.46 -6.95 11.44
N ARG A 74 10.50 -7.03 12.29
CA ARG A 74 10.61 -8.09 13.30
C ARG A 74 11.44 -7.65 14.50
N SER A 75 11.06 -8.14 15.68
CA SER A 75 11.81 -8.02 16.92
C SER A 75 12.06 -9.38 17.57
N GLN A 76 13.16 -9.51 18.33
CA GLN A 76 13.51 -10.71 19.09
C GLN A 76 14.21 -10.34 20.40
N LEU A 77 13.84 -11.01 21.49
CA LEU A 77 14.57 -10.90 22.76
C LEU A 77 15.65 -11.98 22.83
N SER A 78 16.85 -11.61 23.29
CA SER A 78 17.93 -12.55 23.58
C SER A 78 17.50 -13.57 24.64
N PRO A 79 18.08 -14.80 24.64
CA PRO A 79 17.74 -15.84 25.61
C PRO A 79 17.93 -15.43 27.08
N ASP A 80 18.92 -14.57 27.35
CA ASP A 80 19.18 -14.04 28.70
C ASP A 80 18.21 -12.93 29.12
N GLY A 81 17.34 -12.49 28.21
CA GLY A 81 16.28 -11.54 28.47
C GLY A 81 16.70 -10.07 28.49
N LYS A 82 17.94 -9.75 28.11
CA LYS A 82 18.52 -8.40 28.28
C LYS A 82 18.63 -7.58 27.01
N THR A 83 18.72 -8.23 25.85
CA THR A 83 18.92 -7.55 24.56
C THR A 83 17.70 -7.73 23.69
N LEU A 84 17.09 -6.64 23.24
CA LEU A 84 16.06 -6.64 22.21
C LEU A 84 16.71 -6.30 20.87
N ALA A 85 16.66 -7.21 19.91
CA ALA A 85 17.05 -6.97 18.52
C ALA A 85 15.82 -6.58 17.70
N ILE A 86 15.97 -5.60 16.81
CA ILE A 86 14.93 -5.14 15.88
C ILE A 86 15.56 -5.01 14.50
N ILE A 87 14.99 -5.65 13.48
CA ILE A 87 15.46 -5.54 12.09
C ILE A 87 14.51 -4.64 11.29
N THR A 88 15.09 -3.82 10.42
CA THR A 88 14.37 -3.00 9.44
C THR A 88 14.57 -3.52 8.02
N ALA A 89 13.55 -3.40 7.18
CA ALA A 89 13.57 -3.80 5.78
C ALA A 89 12.84 -2.78 4.89
N GLY A 90 13.17 -1.50 5.05
CA GLY A 90 12.44 -0.38 4.43
C GLY A 90 13.19 0.27 3.29
N GLN A 91 12.64 1.33 2.71
CA GLN A 91 13.22 2.00 1.54
C GLN A 91 14.64 2.51 1.80
N ASN A 92 14.88 3.14 2.95
CA ASN A 92 16.21 3.43 3.51
C ASN A 92 17.28 3.91 2.50
N SER A 93 16.87 4.68 1.49
CA SER A 93 17.78 5.20 0.47
C SER A 93 18.26 6.56 0.89
N LEU A 94 19.57 6.75 0.80
CA LEU A 94 20.26 7.95 1.21
C LEU A 94 21.04 8.50 0.03
N TYR A 95 21.14 9.82 -0.03
CA TYR A 95 21.85 10.50 -1.11
C TYR A 95 22.99 11.33 -0.52
N LYS A 96 24.09 11.38 -1.23
CA LYS A 96 25.22 12.26 -0.90
C LYS A 96 24.80 13.70 -1.12
N PRO A 97 25.58 14.66 -0.58
CA PRO A 97 25.44 16.04 -0.98
C PRO A 97 25.39 16.14 -2.49
N ASP A 98 26.26 15.61 -3.33
CA ASP A 98 26.11 15.81 -4.80
C ASP A 98 24.83 15.25 -5.48
N GLY A 99 23.99 14.51 -4.75
CA GLY A 99 22.77 13.91 -5.26
C GLY A 99 22.88 12.52 -5.83
N SER A 100 24.10 11.98 -5.88
CA SER A 100 24.28 10.57 -6.14
C SER A 100 23.79 9.77 -4.94
N VAL A 101 23.30 8.55 -5.20
CA VAL A 101 22.94 7.61 -4.15
C VAL A 101 24.18 7.30 -3.30
N ASP A 102 24.05 7.40 -1.97
CA ASP A 102 25.05 6.91 -1.04
C ASP A 102 24.81 5.42 -0.77
N THR A 103 25.26 4.57 -1.69
CA THR A 103 25.08 3.12 -1.62
C THR A 103 25.62 2.52 -0.32
N ALA A 104 26.68 3.10 0.27
CA ALA A 104 27.27 2.59 1.50
C ALA A 104 26.41 2.89 2.74
N ALA A 105 25.61 3.96 2.70
CA ALA A 105 24.69 4.32 3.77
C ALA A 105 23.26 3.79 3.52
N SER A 106 22.92 3.49 2.26
CA SER A 106 21.61 2.98 1.82
C SER A 106 21.43 1.48 2.13
N THR A 107 21.60 1.11 3.39
CA THR A 107 21.60 -0.27 3.90
C THR A 107 20.34 -0.58 4.71
N GLN A 108 20.28 -1.79 5.27
CA GLN A 108 19.33 -2.19 6.30
C GLN A 108 20.02 -2.29 7.66
N PHE A 109 19.23 -2.20 8.74
CA PHE A 109 19.74 -2.03 10.09
C PHE A 109 19.17 -3.07 11.05
N ILE A 110 20.01 -3.50 12.00
CA ILE A 110 19.57 -4.22 13.19
C ILE A 110 19.91 -3.38 14.41
N PHE A 111 18.89 -2.98 15.17
CA PHE A 111 19.03 -2.21 16.40
C PHE A 111 19.09 -3.15 17.59
N LEU A 112 20.10 -2.97 18.45
CA LEU A 112 20.29 -3.75 19.66
C LEU A 112 20.08 -2.86 20.88
N TYR A 113 18.98 -3.08 21.58
CA TYR A 113 18.59 -2.34 22.78
C TYR A 113 18.85 -3.16 24.05
N ASP A 114 19.39 -2.52 25.08
CA ASP A 114 19.35 -3.02 26.44
C ASP A 114 17.95 -2.76 27.03
N VAL A 115 17.31 -3.84 27.46
CA VAL A 115 15.97 -3.86 28.04
C VAL A 115 15.96 -4.49 29.44
N ALA A 116 17.10 -4.55 30.13
CA ALA A 116 17.20 -5.10 31.46
C ALA A 116 16.79 -4.07 32.54
N GLY A 117 16.20 -4.55 33.65
CA GLY A 117 15.92 -3.73 34.83
C GLY A 117 15.06 -2.50 34.53
N ALA A 118 15.60 -1.31 34.81
CA ALA A 118 14.92 -0.04 34.57
C ALA A 118 14.80 0.32 33.07
N ASN A 119 15.65 -0.25 32.21
CA ASN A 119 15.65 0.02 30.77
C ASN A 119 14.43 -0.58 30.05
N LYS A 120 13.62 -1.42 30.71
CA LYS A 120 12.34 -1.92 30.16
C LYS A 120 11.40 -0.77 29.78
N THR A 121 11.41 0.33 30.54
CA THR A 121 10.52 1.47 30.31
C THR A 121 10.94 2.31 29.12
N ARG A 122 12.25 2.49 28.94
CA ARG A 122 12.83 3.25 27.84
C ARG A 122 14.10 2.52 27.38
N PRO A 123 13.96 1.57 26.45
CA PRO A 123 15.07 0.77 25.96
C PRO A 123 16.26 1.65 25.55
N VAL A 124 17.46 1.24 25.98
CA VAL A 124 18.69 1.97 25.72
C VAL A 124 19.38 1.37 24.50
N LEU A 125 19.48 2.12 23.41
CA LEU A 125 20.18 1.67 22.21
C LEU A 125 21.66 1.46 22.53
N LYS A 126 22.15 0.25 22.37
CA LYS A 126 23.55 -0.13 22.62
C LYS A 126 24.38 -0.15 21.35
N GLN A 127 23.79 -0.64 20.27
CA GLN A 127 24.49 -0.84 19.01
C GLN A 127 23.50 -0.89 17.84
N VAL A 128 23.98 -0.51 16.66
CA VAL A 128 23.30 -0.71 15.38
C VAL A 128 24.24 -1.49 14.48
N LEU A 129 23.74 -2.58 13.90
CA LEU A 129 24.43 -3.36 12.88
C LEU A 129 23.89 -2.96 11.50
N GLN A 130 24.74 -3.02 10.49
CA GLN A 130 24.38 -2.74 9.10
C GLN A 130 24.52 -4.02 8.26
N GLN A 131 23.57 -4.24 7.36
CA GLN A 131 23.63 -5.25 6.30
C GLN A 131 23.05 -4.68 5.01
N THR A 132 23.50 -5.16 3.86
CA THR A 132 23.12 -4.57 2.55
C THR A 132 21.61 -4.63 2.33
N ASN A 133 21.03 -5.83 2.41
CA ASN A 133 19.61 -6.08 2.27
C ASN A 133 19.08 -6.88 3.47
N ALA A 134 17.76 -6.85 3.69
CA ALA A 134 17.08 -7.55 4.78
C ALA A 134 15.64 -7.87 4.38
N PHE A 135 15.01 -8.79 5.12
CA PHE A 135 13.58 -9.03 5.10
C PHE A 135 13.13 -9.38 6.54
N VAL A 136 12.23 -10.35 6.74
CA VAL A 136 11.58 -10.60 8.04
C VAL A 136 12.30 -11.59 8.97
N GLY A 137 13.50 -12.08 8.60
CA GLY A 137 14.21 -13.13 9.35
C GLY A 137 15.19 -12.59 10.39
N LEU A 138 14.96 -12.93 11.66
CA LEU A 138 15.82 -12.56 12.79
C LEU A 138 15.71 -13.61 13.91
N VAL A 139 16.80 -14.22 14.35
CA VAL A 139 16.80 -15.15 15.51
C VAL A 139 18.14 -15.17 16.25
N PHE A 140 18.09 -15.23 17.59
CA PHE A 140 19.27 -15.55 18.40
C PHE A 140 19.50 -17.06 18.45
N SER A 141 20.76 -17.50 18.54
CA SER A 141 21.09 -18.84 18.99
C SER A 141 20.61 -19.05 20.43
N HIS A 142 20.32 -20.30 20.81
CA HIS A 142 19.77 -20.62 22.14
C HIS A 142 20.70 -20.25 23.30
N ASP A 143 22.01 -20.23 23.07
CA ASP A 143 23.02 -19.78 24.03
C ASP A 143 23.21 -18.25 24.06
N GLY A 144 22.56 -17.52 23.13
CA GLY A 144 22.64 -16.08 22.99
C GLY A 144 23.95 -15.54 22.43
N SER A 145 24.85 -16.40 21.94
CA SER A 145 26.17 -16.00 21.45
C SER A 145 26.18 -15.52 19.99
N THR A 146 25.15 -15.91 19.22
CA THR A 146 25.02 -15.67 17.78
C THR A 146 23.65 -15.08 17.46
N LEU A 147 23.60 -14.16 16.50
CA LEU A 147 22.39 -13.56 15.94
C LEU A 147 22.39 -13.78 14.43
N TYR A 148 21.36 -14.44 13.93
CA TYR A 148 21.16 -14.69 12.51
C TYR A 148 20.11 -13.71 11.97
N ALA A 149 20.39 -13.14 10.79
CA ALA A 149 19.45 -12.29 10.07
C ALA A 149 19.45 -12.66 8.58
N THR A 150 18.29 -12.67 7.93
CA THR A 150 18.22 -12.91 6.49
C THR A 150 18.61 -11.66 5.70
N GLY A 151 19.25 -11.89 4.55
CA GLY A 151 19.74 -10.85 3.66
C GLY A 151 18.79 -10.44 2.54
N GLY A 152 17.52 -10.87 2.55
CA GLY A 152 16.60 -10.59 1.44
C GLY A 152 17.18 -11.04 0.09
N SER A 153 17.34 -10.10 -0.84
CA SER A 153 17.90 -10.35 -2.18
C SER A 153 19.39 -10.67 -2.24
N ASP A 154 20.12 -10.52 -1.14
CA ASP A 154 21.53 -10.95 -1.07
C ASP A 154 21.68 -12.47 -1.13
N ASP A 155 20.56 -13.20 -1.09
CA ASP A 155 20.54 -14.65 -1.18
C ASP A 155 21.37 -15.32 -0.07
N ALA A 156 21.23 -14.80 1.15
CA ALA A 156 22.14 -15.12 2.25
C ALA A 156 21.52 -15.00 3.65
N VAL A 157 22.19 -15.62 4.62
CA VAL A 157 22.03 -15.35 6.05
C VAL A 157 23.28 -14.65 6.58
N TYR A 158 23.10 -13.48 7.18
CA TYR A 158 24.13 -12.77 7.94
C TYR A 158 24.23 -13.35 9.35
N VAL A 159 25.45 -13.70 9.77
CA VAL A 159 25.73 -14.30 11.08
C VAL A 159 26.57 -13.36 11.91
N TYR A 160 25.99 -12.82 12.97
CA TYR A 160 26.67 -11.93 13.91
C TYR A 160 27.05 -12.68 15.17
N ALA A 161 28.28 -12.48 15.65
CA ALA A 161 28.77 -13.06 16.89
C ALA A 161 29.24 -11.98 17.86
N GLN A 162 29.19 -12.27 19.15
CA GLN A 162 29.68 -11.34 20.17
C GLN A 162 31.19 -11.44 20.34
N HIS A 163 31.90 -10.32 20.14
CA HIS A 163 33.34 -10.19 20.36
C HIS A 163 33.62 -8.99 21.29
N GLY A 164 34.17 -9.25 22.48
CA GLY A 164 34.54 -8.19 23.41
C GLY A 164 33.38 -7.32 23.90
N GLY A 165 32.16 -7.87 23.94
CA GLY A 165 30.95 -7.16 24.38
C GLY A 165 30.18 -6.43 23.28
N ALA A 166 30.68 -6.41 22.04
CA ALA A 166 29.99 -5.89 20.86
C ALA A 166 29.63 -7.01 19.88
N TRP A 167 28.57 -6.82 19.11
CA TRP A 167 28.19 -7.72 18.02
C TRP A 167 28.94 -7.33 16.75
N ALA A 168 29.45 -8.29 16.00
CA ALA A 168 30.09 -8.04 14.71
C ALA A 168 29.74 -9.14 13.72
N LEU A 169 29.72 -8.80 12.43
CA LEU A 169 29.52 -9.77 11.37
C LEU A 169 30.66 -10.80 11.42
N SER A 170 30.31 -12.05 11.71
CA SER A 170 31.25 -13.16 11.78
C SER A 170 31.39 -13.84 10.42
N THR A 171 30.27 -14.08 9.72
CA THR A 171 30.25 -14.70 8.39
C THR A 171 28.92 -14.44 7.69
N THR A 172 28.88 -14.73 6.39
CA THR A 172 27.67 -14.72 5.57
C THR A 172 27.51 -16.11 4.94
N ILE A 173 26.36 -16.74 5.15
CA ILE A 173 26.03 -18.05 4.58
C ILE A 173 25.25 -17.81 3.29
N ALA A 174 25.85 -18.11 2.14
CA ALA A 174 25.17 -18.04 0.85
C ALA A 174 24.15 -19.19 0.70
N LEU A 175 22.94 -18.89 0.22
CA LEU A 175 21.87 -19.87 0.01
C LEU A 175 21.98 -20.58 -1.34
N GLY A 176 22.57 -19.92 -2.36
CA GLY A 176 23.07 -20.59 -3.56
C GLY A 176 22.10 -20.65 -4.74
N HIS A 177 21.11 -19.75 -4.81
CA HIS A 177 20.18 -19.65 -5.94
C HIS A 177 20.77 -18.88 -7.14
N GLY A 178 22.02 -18.39 -7.03
CA GLY A 178 22.76 -17.79 -8.15
C GLY A 178 22.18 -16.47 -8.64
N GLY A 179 21.54 -15.71 -7.74
CA GLY A 179 20.92 -14.43 -8.06
C GLY A 179 19.63 -14.56 -8.89
N LYS A 180 18.98 -15.73 -8.89
CA LYS A 180 17.72 -15.96 -9.63
C LYS A 180 16.60 -16.48 -8.74
N GLY A 181 15.47 -15.78 -8.73
CA GLY A 181 14.20 -16.28 -8.19
C GLY A 181 13.40 -17.07 -9.23
N VAL A 182 12.25 -17.61 -8.80
CA VAL A 182 11.24 -18.28 -9.63
C VAL A 182 10.20 -17.25 -10.07
N GLY A 183 10.43 -16.67 -11.25
CA GLY A 183 9.58 -15.65 -11.87
C GLY A 183 10.28 -15.06 -13.10
N ILE A 184 9.76 -13.96 -13.64
CA ILE A 184 10.38 -13.29 -14.79
C ILE A 184 11.14 -12.07 -14.29
N ARG A 185 12.48 -12.08 -14.49
CA ARG A 185 13.41 -11.02 -14.06
C ARG A 185 13.40 -10.72 -12.56
N VAL A 186 13.14 -11.73 -11.73
CA VAL A 186 13.13 -11.60 -10.26
C VAL A 186 14.40 -12.18 -9.63
N GLN A 187 14.87 -11.57 -8.54
CA GLN A 187 15.98 -12.08 -7.75
C GLN A 187 15.48 -13.01 -6.63
N PRO A 188 16.34 -13.79 -5.96
CA PRO A 188 15.97 -14.56 -4.77
C PRO A 188 15.52 -13.61 -3.65
N ASN A 189 14.80 -14.14 -2.66
CA ASN A 189 14.47 -13.36 -1.46
C ASN A 189 14.47 -14.26 -0.22
N ALA A 190 15.51 -14.15 0.61
CA ALA A 190 15.61 -14.84 1.89
C ALA A 190 14.72 -14.14 2.93
N ALA A 191 13.67 -14.83 3.39
CA ALA A 191 12.61 -14.25 4.22
C ALA A 191 12.74 -14.64 5.70
N GLY A 192 11.75 -15.33 6.29
CA GLY A 192 11.81 -15.78 7.68
C GLY A 192 12.86 -16.88 7.89
N LEU A 193 13.36 -17.01 9.13
CA LEU A 193 14.31 -18.06 9.51
C LEU A 193 14.01 -18.59 10.92
N ALA A 194 14.33 -19.87 11.18
CA ALA A 194 14.15 -20.49 12.49
C ALA A 194 15.20 -21.58 12.79
N LEU A 195 15.56 -21.70 14.07
CA LEU A 195 16.49 -22.72 14.58
C LEU A 195 15.76 -23.94 15.13
N SER A 196 16.34 -25.13 14.93
CA SER A 196 15.95 -26.35 15.64
C SER A 196 16.16 -26.21 17.15
N ALA A 197 15.47 -27.02 17.95
CA ALA A 197 15.56 -26.98 19.41
C ALA A 197 16.98 -27.25 19.94
N ASP A 198 17.79 -28.05 19.23
CA ASP A 198 19.21 -28.28 19.56
C ASP A 198 20.17 -27.21 18.99
N GLY A 199 19.66 -26.23 18.23
CA GLY A 199 20.43 -25.18 17.58
C GLY A 199 21.32 -25.62 16.43
N LYS A 200 21.27 -26.91 16.02
CA LYS A 200 22.16 -27.46 14.98
C LYS A 200 21.67 -27.26 13.54
N THR A 201 20.38 -27.03 13.37
CA THR A 201 19.76 -26.79 12.07
C THR A 201 19.15 -25.40 12.06
N LEU A 202 19.48 -24.61 11.05
CA LEU A 202 18.81 -23.36 10.71
C LEU A 202 18.01 -23.58 9.42
N VAL A 203 16.74 -23.16 9.40
CA VAL A 203 15.88 -23.22 8.21
C VAL A 203 15.54 -21.80 7.78
N VAL A 204 15.64 -21.53 6.49
CA VAL A 204 15.31 -20.23 5.88
C VAL A 204 14.19 -20.44 4.87
N ALA A 205 13.15 -19.60 4.93
CA ALA A 205 12.11 -19.50 3.91
C ALA A 205 12.61 -18.64 2.75
N ASN A 206 12.55 -19.15 1.52
CA ASN A 206 13.01 -18.44 0.33
C ASN A 206 11.80 -17.96 -0.48
N ASN A 207 11.34 -16.75 -0.19
CA ASN A 207 10.07 -16.21 -0.64
C ASN A 207 9.91 -16.24 -2.16
N TYR A 208 10.92 -15.79 -2.92
CA TYR A 208 10.86 -15.79 -4.38
C TYR A 208 11.39 -17.06 -5.05
N ASN A 209 11.83 -18.05 -4.27
CA ASN A 209 12.26 -19.34 -4.79
C ASN A 209 11.23 -20.45 -4.53
N ASP A 210 10.16 -20.13 -3.79
CA ASP A 210 9.12 -21.07 -3.36
C ASP A 210 9.72 -22.30 -2.67
N SER A 211 10.75 -22.09 -1.86
CA SER A 211 11.55 -23.16 -1.24
C SER A 211 11.94 -22.85 0.20
N ILE A 212 12.58 -23.82 0.85
CA ILE A 212 13.36 -23.59 2.08
C ILE A 212 14.81 -24.03 1.89
N SER A 213 15.75 -23.30 2.50
CA SER A 213 17.14 -23.74 2.66
C SER A 213 17.36 -24.30 4.05
N VAL A 214 17.99 -25.48 4.14
CA VAL A 214 18.28 -26.16 5.41
C VAL A 214 19.79 -26.13 5.65
N ILE A 215 20.21 -25.51 6.74
CA ILE A 215 21.61 -25.14 7.01
C ILE A 215 22.10 -25.88 8.26
N ASP A 216 23.32 -26.41 8.20
CA ASP A 216 24.05 -26.88 9.38
C ASP A 216 24.77 -25.70 10.05
N THR A 217 24.44 -25.42 11.30
CA THR A 217 24.93 -24.22 12.01
C THR A 217 26.38 -24.32 12.45
N ALA A 218 26.92 -25.54 12.61
CA ALA A 218 28.30 -25.76 13.03
C ALA A 218 29.29 -25.48 11.89
N THR A 219 28.92 -25.87 10.68
CA THR A 219 29.71 -25.68 9.46
C THR A 219 29.34 -24.42 8.69
N GLY A 220 28.17 -23.84 8.97
CA GLY A 220 27.62 -22.72 8.21
C GLY A 220 27.29 -23.08 6.76
N SER A 221 27.06 -24.36 6.46
CA SER A 221 26.84 -24.85 5.09
C SER A 221 25.37 -25.23 4.86
N VAL A 222 24.85 -24.86 3.68
CA VAL A 222 23.54 -25.34 3.21
C VAL A 222 23.63 -26.84 2.94
N ARG A 223 22.84 -27.65 3.66
CA ARG A 223 22.71 -29.10 3.45
C ARG A 223 22.00 -29.42 2.15
N TYR A 224 20.88 -28.73 1.92
CA TYR A 224 20.06 -28.80 0.71
C TYR A 224 19.01 -27.68 0.69
N GLU A 225 18.44 -27.47 -0.48
CA GLU A 225 17.21 -26.70 -0.70
C GLU A 225 16.04 -27.69 -0.91
N HIS A 226 14.87 -27.37 -0.36
CA HIS A 226 13.63 -28.12 -0.57
C HIS A 226 12.58 -27.20 -1.19
N ASP A 227 12.24 -27.44 -2.46
CA ASP A 227 11.17 -26.71 -3.17
C ASP A 227 9.82 -27.10 -2.57
N LEU A 228 9.01 -26.11 -2.23
CA LEU A 228 7.72 -26.26 -1.57
C LEU A 228 6.58 -26.46 -2.57
N ARG A 229 6.80 -26.35 -3.88
CA ARG A 229 5.75 -26.51 -4.89
C ARG A 229 5.39 -27.99 -5.09
N PRO A 230 4.13 -28.31 -5.43
CA PRO A 230 3.62 -29.69 -5.44
C PRO A 230 4.40 -30.71 -6.27
N PHE A 231 5.02 -30.29 -7.37
CA PHE A 231 5.73 -31.19 -8.29
C PHE A 231 7.05 -31.75 -7.74
N PHE A 232 7.64 -31.11 -6.73
CA PHE A 232 8.99 -31.45 -6.28
C PHE A 232 9.08 -32.85 -5.66
N SER A 233 10.24 -33.50 -5.81
CA SER A 233 10.47 -34.82 -5.23
C SER A 233 10.42 -34.75 -3.70
N GLY A 234 9.54 -35.53 -3.08
CA GLY A 234 9.29 -35.46 -1.65
C GLY A 234 8.09 -34.61 -1.25
N ASN A 235 7.42 -33.95 -2.20
CA ASN A 235 6.11 -33.32 -2.02
C ASN A 235 4.96 -34.20 -2.54
N GLU A 236 3.74 -33.76 -2.27
CA GLU A 236 2.52 -34.29 -2.86
C GLU A 236 2.08 -33.42 -4.04
N GLY A 237 1.58 -34.04 -5.11
CA GLY A 237 0.99 -33.37 -6.26
C GLY A 237 1.73 -33.64 -7.57
N ARG A 238 1.38 -32.86 -8.59
CA ARG A 238 1.89 -32.97 -9.96
C ARG A 238 2.39 -31.61 -10.46
N SER A 239 3.11 -31.65 -11.57
CA SER A 239 3.47 -30.45 -12.32
C SER A 239 2.21 -29.64 -12.68
N GLY A 240 2.18 -28.36 -12.32
CA GLY A 240 1.06 -27.45 -12.55
C GLY A 240 0.04 -27.34 -11.41
N ASP A 241 0.18 -28.09 -10.33
CA ASP A 241 -0.69 -27.92 -9.15
C ASP A 241 -0.25 -26.69 -8.32
N ALA A 242 -1.20 -25.93 -7.79
CA ALA A 242 -0.96 -24.78 -6.92
C ALA A 242 -0.57 -25.18 -5.47
N GLY A 243 0.39 -24.46 -4.87
CA GLY A 243 0.84 -24.66 -3.49
C GLY A 243 2.29 -24.23 -3.24
N GLY A 244 2.59 -23.90 -1.97
CA GLY A 244 3.94 -23.60 -1.50
C GLY A 244 4.57 -22.30 -1.99
N THR A 245 3.81 -21.41 -2.64
CA THR A 245 4.34 -20.16 -3.20
C THR A 245 4.40 -19.03 -2.18
N PHE A 246 5.36 -18.13 -2.36
CA PHE A 246 5.64 -16.99 -1.47
C PHE A 246 5.81 -17.38 0.01
N PRO A 247 6.76 -18.28 0.35
CA PRO A 247 6.99 -18.61 1.73
C PRO A 247 7.50 -17.41 2.52
N PHE A 248 6.90 -17.13 3.67
CA PHE A 248 7.12 -15.87 4.40
C PHE A 248 7.83 -16.08 5.74
N ALA A 249 7.25 -16.92 6.60
CA ALA A 249 7.77 -17.23 7.92
C ALA A 249 7.98 -18.74 8.08
N VAL A 250 8.85 -19.12 9.01
CA VAL A 250 9.11 -20.51 9.38
C VAL A 250 9.27 -20.65 10.89
N VAL A 251 8.77 -21.74 11.46
CA VAL A 251 9.03 -22.16 12.85
C VAL A 251 9.39 -23.64 12.91
N MET A 252 10.19 -24.03 13.90
CA MET A 252 10.67 -25.40 14.08
C MET A 252 9.97 -26.11 15.24
N LYS A 253 9.41 -27.30 14.96
CA LYS A 253 8.97 -28.26 15.97
C LYS A 253 10.09 -29.28 16.23
N GLY A 254 10.62 -29.26 17.45
CA GLY A 254 11.79 -30.02 17.87
C GLY A 254 12.98 -29.79 16.93
N ASN A 255 13.56 -30.88 16.44
CA ASN A 255 14.68 -30.85 15.49
C ASN A 255 14.31 -31.33 14.09
N GLY A 256 13.03 -31.69 13.88
CA GLY A 256 12.63 -32.52 12.74
C GLY A 256 11.70 -31.84 11.76
N VAL A 257 10.75 -31.01 12.21
CA VAL A 257 9.69 -30.50 11.33
C VAL A 257 9.72 -28.97 11.30
N ALA A 258 9.85 -28.41 10.10
CA ALA A 258 9.66 -27.01 9.80
C ALA A 258 8.19 -26.78 9.40
N TYR A 259 7.51 -25.81 10.00
CA TYR A 259 6.23 -25.29 9.54
C TYR A 259 6.50 -23.97 8.82
N VAL A 260 6.16 -23.91 7.55
CA VAL A 260 6.46 -22.78 6.66
C VAL A 260 5.14 -22.18 6.20
N SER A 261 4.95 -20.86 6.36
CA SER A 261 3.79 -20.22 5.75
C SER A 261 3.98 -20.11 4.25
N SER A 262 2.90 -20.28 3.49
CA SER A 262 2.80 -19.95 2.07
C SER A 262 1.67 -18.94 1.93
N ASP A 263 2.06 -17.70 1.68
CA ASP A 263 1.18 -16.53 1.67
C ASP A 263 0.12 -16.67 0.57
N ARG A 264 0.57 -16.68 -0.69
CA ARG A 264 -0.31 -16.68 -1.88
C ARG A 264 -1.29 -17.85 -1.91
N ASP A 265 -0.84 -19.05 -1.54
CA ASP A 265 -1.66 -20.28 -1.63
C ASP A 265 -2.46 -20.59 -0.36
N ARG A 266 -2.41 -19.71 0.65
CA ARG A 266 -3.18 -19.80 1.91
C ARG A 266 -2.98 -21.14 2.61
N GLU A 267 -1.73 -21.45 2.92
CA GLU A 267 -1.40 -22.71 3.59
C GLU A 267 -0.19 -22.61 4.52
N ILE A 268 -0.12 -23.57 5.45
CA ILE A 268 1.13 -23.97 6.09
C ILE A 268 1.64 -25.24 5.43
N VAL A 269 2.90 -25.25 5.05
CA VAL A 269 3.61 -26.42 4.54
C VAL A 269 4.50 -26.96 5.64
N ALA A 270 4.15 -28.14 6.18
CA ALA A 270 4.96 -28.84 7.17
C ALA A 270 5.94 -29.78 6.46
N VAL A 271 7.25 -29.59 6.69
CA VAL A 271 8.34 -30.32 6.03
C VAL A 271 9.22 -30.97 7.09
N ASP A 272 9.47 -32.27 6.95
CA ASP A 272 10.48 -33.00 7.69
C ASP A 272 11.86 -32.67 7.12
N VAL A 273 12.71 -32.05 7.94
CA VAL A 273 14.06 -31.58 7.59
C VAL A 273 15.15 -32.33 8.35
N SER A 274 14.79 -33.45 8.99
CA SER A 274 15.70 -34.24 9.83
C SER A 274 16.80 -34.94 9.00
N SER A 275 16.48 -35.31 7.76
CA SER A 275 17.43 -35.91 6.82
C SER A 275 18.57 -34.92 6.49
N PRO A 276 19.82 -35.42 6.31
CA PRO A 276 20.95 -34.57 5.96
C PRO A 276 20.99 -34.14 4.50
N SER A 277 20.16 -34.70 3.61
CA SER A 277 20.30 -34.49 2.15
C SER A 277 19.02 -34.13 1.41
N HIS A 278 17.85 -34.21 2.04
CA HIS A 278 16.57 -33.88 1.39
C HIS A 278 15.49 -33.64 2.44
N GLY A 279 14.54 -32.76 2.12
CA GLY A 279 13.32 -32.60 2.89
C GLY A 279 12.24 -33.58 2.43
N ARG A 280 11.18 -33.72 3.23
CA ARG A 280 9.99 -34.48 2.86
C ARG A 280 8.76 -33.78 3.40
N LEU A 281 7.76 -33.56 2.55
CA LEU A 281 6.47 -33.04 2.97
C LEU A 281 5.85 -33.98 4.02
N VAL A 282 5.46 -33.40 5.15
CA VAL A 282 4.61 -34.03 6.15
C VAL A 282 3.15 -33.76 5.82
N LYS A 283 2.81 -32.48 5.59
CA LYS A 283 1.43 -32.07 5.32
C LYS A 283 1.33 -30.66 4.73
N ARG A 284 0.43 -30.44 3.78
CA ARG A 284 -0.13 -29.11 3.48
C ARG A 284 -1.40 -28.87 4.28
N ILE A 285 -1.44 -27.77 5.01
CA ILE A 285 -2.53 -27.39 5.91
C ILE A 285 -3.20 -26.16 5.32
N LYS A 286 -4.38 -26.34 4.71
CA LYS A 286 -5.12 -25.24 4.09
C LYS A 286 -5.70 -24.30 5.13
N LEU A 287 -5.65 -23.02 4.83
CA LEU A 287 -6.11 -21.90 5.65
C LEU A 287 -7.21 -21.13 4.93
N ASP A 288 -7.86 -20.23 5.67
CA ASP A 288 -8.91 -19.37 5.10
C ASP A 288 -8.32 -18.10 4.51
N GLY A 289 -7.24 -17.58 5.11
CA GLY A 289 -6.50 -16.40 4.68
C GLY A 289 -5.02 -16.65 4.38
N ASN A 290 -4.35 -15.55 4.04
CA ASN A 290 -2.94 -15.47 3.66
C ASN A 290 -2.02 -15.61 4.88
N ALA A 291 -1.20 -16.66 4.91
CA ALA A 291 -0.44 -17.05 6.10
C ALA A 291 0.85 -16.24 6.26
N LEU A 292 1.03 -15.57 7.41
CA LEU A 292 2.21 -14.74 7.69
C LEU A 292 2.93 -15.20 8.98
N GLY A 293 3.05 -14.32 9.98
CA GLY A 293 3.76 -14.62 11.23
C GLY A 293 3.06 -15.70 12.05
N MET A 294 3.85 -16.56 12.70
CA MET A 294 3.33 -17.68 13.48
C MET A 294 4.18 -17.98 14.71
N THR A 295 3.59 -18.65 15.70
CA THR A 295 4.28 -19.10 16.92
C THR A 295 3.76 -20.45 17.41
N LEU A 296 4.65 -21.26 17.97
CA LEU A 296 4.29 -22.50 18.69
C LEU A 296 4.02 -22.19 20.18
N ASP A 297 3.17 -22.99 20.82
CA ASP A 297 3.10 -23.06 22.28
C ASP A 297 4.34 -23.73 22.88
N ALA A 298 4.51 -23.63 24.20
CA ALA A 298 5.69 -24.16 24.89
C ALA A 298 5.85 -25.69 24.75
N SER A 299 4.74 -26.43 24.67
CA SER A 299 4.72 -27.88 24.39
C SER A 299 4.87 -28.22 22.91
N GLN A 300 4.86 -27.22 22.02
CA GLN A 300 4.83 -27.34 20.57
C GLN A 300 3.69 -28.23 20.04
N SER A 301 2.61 -28.36 20.81
CA SER A 301 1.37 -29.07 20.45
C SER A 301 0.44 -28.22 19.59
N MET A 302 0.52 -26.90 19.73
CA MET A 302 -0.32 -25.95 19.02
C MET A 302 0.55 -24.94 18.27
N LEU A 303 0.22 -24.72 17.00
CA LEU A 303 0.76 -23.66 16.16
C LEU A 303 -0.33 -22.61 15.94
N PHE A 304 -0.01 -21.35 16.22
CA PHE A 304 -0.87 -20.20 15.96
C PHE A 304 -0.33 -19.46 14.74
N VAL A 305 -1.18 -19.17 13.76
CA VAL A 305 -0.79 -18.56 12.47
C VAL A 305 -1.66 -17.35 12.21
N ALA A 306 -1.04 -16.18 11.99
CA ALA A 306 -1.73 -15.00 11.52
C ALA A 306 -2.17 -15.15 10.06
N GLU A 307 -3.41 -14.76 9.77
CA GLU A 307 -4.00 -14.77 8.44
C GLU A 307 -4.43 -13.35 8.06
N ASP A 308 -3.71 -12.70 7.13
CA ASP A 308 -3.93 -11.30 6.73
C ASP A 308 -5.37 -11.10 6.21
N ASN A 309 -5.65 -11.65 5.03
CA ASN A 309 -6.92 -11.39 4.35
C ASN A 309 -8.16 -11.89 5.09
N ALA A 310 -8.02 -12.90 5.96
CA ALA A 310 -9.14 -13.42 6.74
C ALA A 310 -9.35 -12.65 8.06
N ASP A 311 -8.41 -11.76 8.45
CA ASP A 311 -8.30 -11.15 9.77
C ASP A 311 -8.41 -12.18 10.91
N GLN A 312 -7.73 -13.31 10.75
CA GLN A 312 -7.87 -14.46 11.64
C GLN A 312 -6.54 -14.91 12.24
N VAL A 313 -6.66 -15.73 13.28
CA VAL A 313 -5.59 -16.63 13.71
C VAL A 313 -6.06 -18.07 13.59
N ALA A 314 -5.42 -18.85 12.74
CA ALA A 314 -5.59 -20.29 12.70
C ALA A 314 -4.85 -20.95 13.87
N VAL A 315 -5.50 -21.91 14.53
CA VAL A 315 -4.91 -22.75 15.57
C VAL A 315 -4.80 -24.17 15.01
N ILE A 316 -3.58 -24.66 14.89
CA ILE A 316 -3.25 -25.96 14.29
C ILE A 316 -2.72 -26.88 15.38
N ASP A 317 -3.35 -28.05 15.53
CA ASP A 317 -2.77 -29.14 16.32
C ASP A 317 -1.62 -29.77 15.52
N THR A 318 -0.41 -29.72 16.06
CA THR A 318 0.81 -30.14 15.34
C THR A 318 1.03 -31.65 15.36
N ASN A 319 0.21 -32.41 16.09
CA ASN A 319 0.29 -33.87 16.13
C ASN A 319 -0.53 -34.49 15.00
N SER A 320 -1.68 -33.89 14.71
CA SER A 320 -2.58 -34.25 13.62
C SER A 320 -2.37 -33.42 12.35
N ASN A 321 -1.69 -32.27 12.47
CA ASN A 321 -1.56 -31.26 11.41
C ASN A 321 -2.92 -30.79 10.87
N ALA A 322 -3.86 -30.54 11.78
CA ALA A 322 -5.21 -30.09 11.47
C ALA A 322 -5.52 -28.74 12.12
N VAL A 323 -6.24 -27.87 11.40
CA VAL A 323 -6.79 -26.64 11.97
C VAL A 323 -7.90 -27.01 12.95
N VAL A 324 -7.67 -26.80 14.24
CA VAL A 324 -8.60 -27.13 15.34
C VAL A 324 -9.41 -25.92 15.81
N ASN A 325 -8.97 -24.70 15.50
CA ASN A 325 -9.71 -23.49 15.80
C ASN A 325 -9.37 -22.34 14.83
N ARG A 326 -10.26 -21.35 14.74
CA ARG A 326 -10.12 -20.11 13.98
C ARG A 326 -10.59 -18.95 14.84
N ILE A 327 -9.70 -18.01 15.11
CA ILE A 327 -9.97 -16.87 15.99
C ILE A 327 -10.17 -15.66 15.10
N ASP A 328 -11.34 -15.04 15.13
CA ASP A 328 -11.55 -13.71 14.56
C ASP A 328 -10.73 -12.70 15.36
N ALA A 329 -9.69 -12.13 14.74
CA ALA A 329 -8.72 -11.26 15.39
C ALA A 329 -9.11 -9.78 15.32
N ARG A 330 -10.22 -9.42 14.65
CA ARG A 330 -10.58 -8.02 14.40
C ARG A 330 -10.95 -7.27 15.67
N ALA A 331 -11.88 -7.80 16.46
CA ALA A 331 -12.35 -7.11 17.66
C ALA A 331 -13.13 -8.01 18.63
N PRO A 332 -13.26 -7.62 19.91
CA PRO A 332 -14.22 -8.23 20.82
C PRO A 332 -15.66 -8.15 20.31
N ALA A 333 -16.49 -9.12 20.72
CA ALA A 333 -17.92 -9.12 20.40
C ALA A 333 -18.60 -7.80 20.83
N GLY A 334 -19.38 -7.21 19.94
CA GLY A 334 -20.11 -5.96 20.16
C GLY A 334 -19.32 -4.67 19.88
N VAL A 335 -18.06 -4.77 19.44
CA VAL A 335 -17.30 -3.62 18.91
C VAL A 335 -17.65 -3.38 17.44
N LEU A 336 -17.57 -4.42 16.62
CA LEU A 336 -18.03 -4.41 15.23
C LEU A 336 -19.52 -4.74 15.16
N ALA A 337 -20.19 -4.28 14.09
CA ALA A 337 -21.60 -4.62 13.84
C ALA A 337 -21.81 -6.15 13.76
N HIS A 338 -22.92 -6.64 14.31
CA HIS A 338 -23.20 -8.07 14.39
C HIS A 338 -23.35 -8.69 12.99
N GLY A 339 -22.65 -9.81 12.73
CA GLY A 339 -22.70 -10.52 11.44
C GLY A 339 -21.82 -9.92 10.36
N GLN A 340 -20.96 -8.95 10.70
CA GLN A 340 -20.07 -8.30 9.75
C GLN A 340 -18.95 -9.21 9.24
N ALA A 341 -18.86 -9.34 7.93
CA ALA A 341 -17.86 -10.15 7.21
C ALA A 341 -16.74 -9.33 6.55
N HIS A 342 -16.76 -7.99 6.64
CA HIS A 342 -15.70 -7.14 6.09
C HIS A 342 -14.36 -7.44 6.76
N THR A 343 -13.32 -7.62 5.96
CA THR A 343 -11.94 -7.79 6.42
C THR A 343 -11.16 -6.49 6.22
N GLY A 344 -9.95 -6.36 6.75
CA GLY A 344 -9.25 -5.08 6.74
C GLY A 344 -8.28 -4.87 7.90
N ALA A 345 -8.39 -5.67 8.97
CA ALA A 345 -7.52 -5.54 10.13
C ALA A 345 -6.08 -5.98 9.81
N ALA A 346 -5.93 -6.86 8.81
CA ALA A 346 -4.68 -7.35 8.26
C ALA A 346 -3.79 -7.97 9.35
N THR A 347 -4.26 -9.09 9.93
CA THR A 347 -3.51 -9.79 10.98
C THR A 347 -2.15 -10.25 10.46
N TYR A 348 -1.07 -9.73 11.03
CA TYR A 348 0.29 -9.88 10.47
C TYR A 348 1.13 -10.91 11.23
N ALA A 349 1.21 -10.82 12.56
CA ALA A 349 1.98 -11.73 13.40
C ALA A 349 1.30 -12.02 14.73
N VAL A 350 1.65 -13.15 15.33
CA VAL A 350 1.16 -13.59 16.65
C VAL A 350 2.29 -13.94 17.61
N THR A 351 2.15 -13.53 18.87
CA THR A 351 3.09 -13.84 19.96
C THR A 351 2.33 -14.26 21.21
N LEU A 352 2.88 -15.23 21.96
CA LEU A 352 2.34 -15.66 23.26
C LEU A 352 2.89 -14.81 24.41
N SER A 353 2.07 -14.59 25.44
CA SER A 353 2.54 -14.16 26.75
C SER A 353 3.54 -15.17 27.32
N ARG A 354 4.41 -14.70 28.24
CA ARG A 354 5.43 -15.55 28.88
C ARG A 354 4.88 -16.78 29.59
N ASP A 355 3.66 -16.71 30.11
CA ASP A 355 2.98 -17.83 30.76
C ASP A 355 2.23 -18.75 29.77
N GLY A 356 2.20 -18.42 28.48
CA GLY A 356 1.51 -19.17 27.43
C GLY A 356 -0.02 -19.09 27.49
N ARG A 357 -0.60 -18.23 28.35
CA ARG A 357 -2.05 -18.20 28.59
C ARG A 357 -2.80 -17.17 27.76
N THR A 358 -2.09 -16.25 27.09
CA THR A 358 -2.67 -15.21 26.25
C THR A 358 -1.88 -15.11 24.95
N LEU A 359 -2.58 -15.06 23.83
CA LEU A 359 -2.04 -14.76 22.52
C LEU A 359 -2.30 -13.29 22.19
N TYR A 360 -1.32 -12.64 21.56
CA TYR A 360 -1.38 -11.29 21.06
C TYR A 360 -1.24 -11.34 19.55
N ALA A 361 -2.20 -10.80 18.82
CA ALA A 361 -2.18 -10.72 17.36
C ALA A 361 -2.04 -9.26 16.93
N THR A 362 -1.03 -8.96 16.12
CA THR A 362 -0.83 -7.63 15.52
C THR A 362 -1.74 -7.49 14.31
N ASN A 363 -2.55 -6.45 14.28
CA ASN A 363 -3.42 -6.10 13.16
C ASN A 363 -2.84 -4.84 12.52
N ALA A 364 -2.04 -5.02 11.47
CA ALA A 364 -1.27 -3.94 10.86
C ALA A 364 -2.19 -2.88 10.22
N GLY A 365 -3.19 -3.32 9.45
CA GLY A 365 -4.17 -2.44 8.80
C GLY A 365 -5.12 -1.71 9.75
N ALA A 366 -5.37 -2.28 10.95
CA ALA A 366 -6.17 -1.63 11.99
C ALA A 366 -5.34 -0.91 13.08
N ASN A 367 -4.00 -0.90 12.98
CA ASN A 367 -3.13 -0.21 13.93
C ASN A 367 -3.39 -0.58 15.41
N GLU A 368 -3.57 -1.87 15.67
CA GLU A 368 -3.91 -2.38 17.00
C GLU A 368 -3.39 -3.80 17.24
N ILE A 369 -3.39 -4.22 18.51
CA ILE A 369 -3.06 -5.58 18.93
C ILE A 369 -4.29 -6.21 19.60
N ALA A 370 -4.74 -7.35 19.09
CA ALA A 370 -5.81 -8.13 19.67
C ALA A 370 -5.31 -9.03 20.82
N VAL A 371 -5.99 -8.98 21.96
CA VAL A 371 -5.65 -9.73 23.19
C VAL A 371 -6.58 -10.93 23.35
N ILE A 372 -6.04 -12.14 23.23
CA ILE A 372 -6.79 -13.39 23.11
C ILE A 372 -6.36 -14.37 24.22
N PRO A 373 -7.16 -14.56 25.28
CA PRO A 373 -6.91 -15.61 26.25
C PRO A 373 -6.96 -16.99 25.59
N LEU A 374 -6.12 -17.92 26.04
CA LEU A 374 -6.09 -19.32 25.60
C LEU A 374 -6.67 -20.27 26.65
N VAL A 375 -7.06 -19.74 27.81
CA VAL A 375 -7.64 -20.50 28.93
C VAL A 375 -8.87 -19.79 29.48
N GLY A 376 -9.73 -20.56 30.15
CA GLY A 376 -10.96 -20.04 30.77
C GLY A 376 -12.12 -19.88 29.79
N GLU A 377 -13.21 -19.26 30.24
CA GLU A 377 -14.47 -19.17 29.49
C GLU A 377 -14.39 -18.35 28.20
N ARG A 378 -13.39 -17.46 28.11
CA ARG A 378 -13.14 -16.60 26.93
C ARG A 378 -11.98 -17.10 26.07
N ALA A 379 -11.54 -18.34 26.26
CA ALA A 379 -10.47 -18.91 25.46
C ALA A 379 -10.78 -18.81 23.96
N TYR A 380 -9.75 -18.47 23.17
CA TYR A 380 -9.82 -18.32 21.71
C TYR A 380 -10.80 -17.24 21.23
N ARG A 381 -11.00 -16.18 22.01
CA ARG A 381 -11.79 -15.01 21.64
C ARG A 381 -11.04 -13.74 21.99
N VAL A 382 -11.12 -12.72 21.14
CA VAL A 382 -10.56 -11.40 21.45
C VAL A 382 -11.33 -10.80 22.63
N THR A 383 -10.59 -10.39 23.66
CA THR A 383 -11.16 -9.80 24.89
C THR A 383 -10.84 -8.31 25.06
N GLY A 384 -9.89 -7.81 24.28
CA GLY A 384 -9.59 -6.39 24.18
C GLY A 384 -8.66 -6.10 23.01
N LEU A 385 -8.56 -4.82 22.67
CA LEU A 385 -7.64 -4.28 21.68
C LEU A 385 -6.71 -3.28 22.37
N ILE A 386 -5.45 -3.26 21.95
CA ILE A 386 -4.45 -2.28 22.38
C ILE A 386 -4.07 -1.45 21.15
N PRO A 387 -4.37 -0.15 21.10
CA PRO A 387 -4.00 0.69 19.96
C PRO A 387 -2.47 0.88 19.91
N THR A 388 -1.92 1.01 18.71
CA THR A 388 -0.46 1.12 18.47
C THR A 388 -0.10 2.38 17.69
N ALA A 389 1.17 2.45 17.25
CA ALA A 389 1.59 3.35 16.18
C ALA A 389 1.14 2.80 14.81
N PHE A 390 1.54 3.50 13.74
CA PHE A 390 1.15 3.16 12.37
C PHE A 390 1.86 1.89 11.90
N GLU A 391 1.07 0.88 11.55
CA GLU A 391 1.48 -0.40 10.99
C GLU A 391 2.32 -1.28 11.95
N PRO A 392 1.71 -1.83 13.02
CA PRO A 392 2.39 -2.75 13.93
C PRO A 392 2.71 -4.10 13.27
N HIS A 393 3.99 -4.47 13.22
CA HIS A 393 4.43 -5.76 12.66
C HIS A 393 4.73 -6.82 13.70
N ASP A 394 5.15 -6.45 14.90
CA ASP A 394 5.53 -7.47 15.87
C ASP A 394 5.48 -6.96 17.30
N VAL A 395 5.28 -7.89 18.23
CA VAL A 395 5.29 -7.64 19.66
C VAL A 395 6.17 -8.67 20.37
N THR A 396 7.14 -8.17 21.14
CA THR A 396 8.04 -8.97 21.98
C THR A 396 7.86 -8.61 23.44
N PHE A 397 7.81 -9.60 24.33
CA PHE A 397 7.68 -9.37 25.78
C PHE A 397 9.03 -9.35 26.50
N SER A 398 9.15 -8.54 27.55
CA SER A 398 10.27 -8.63 28.50
C SER A 398 10.38 -10.02 29.12
N ALA A 399 11.56 -10.34 29.68
CA ALA A 399 11.82 -11.66 30.28
C ALA A 399 10.82 -12.04 31.37
N ASP A 400 10.38 -11.07 32.17
CA ASP A 400 9.38 -11.23 33.23
C ASP A 400 7.93 -11.06 32.75
N GLY A 401 7.70 -10.77 31.47
CA GLY A 401 6.38 -10.58 30.88
C GLY A 401 5.64 -9.31 31.34
N THR A 402 6.33 -8.39 32.02
CA THR A 402 5.70 -7.15 32.55
C THR A 402 5.66 -6.00 31.54
N TRP A 403 6.49 -6.06 30.50
CA TRP A 403 6.54 -5.07 29.41
C TRP A 403 6.39 -5.74 28.04
N MET A 404 5.82 -4.99 27.10
CA MET A 404 5.75 -5.33 25.68
C MET A 404 6.51 -4.29 24.85
N TYR A 405 7.15 -4.74 23.79
CA TYR A 405 7.90 -3.98 22.82
C TYR A 405 7.25 -4.19 21.45
N VAL A 406 6.59 -3.15 20.94
CA VAL A 406 5.88 -3.18 19.66
C VAL A 406 6.71 -2.44 18.63
N VAL A 407 7.01 -3.09 17.51
CA VAL A 407 7.70 -2.45 16.38
C VAL A 407 6.69 -2.13 15.28
N ASN A 408 6.84 -0.94 14.71
CA ASN A 408 5.89 -0.37 13.76
C ASN A 408 6.65 0.08 12.50
N GLY A 409 6.08 -0.20 11.33
CA GLY A 409 6.70 0.05 10.02
C GLY A 409 6.74 1.53 9.64
N LYS A 410 5.65 2.26 9.92
CA LYS A 410 5.40 3.58 9.35
C LYS A 410 5.19 4.68 10.40
N SER A 411 5.14 5.91 9.89
CA SER A 411 4.70 7.10 10.61
C SER A 411 4.04 8.09 9.66
N THR A 412 3.23 9.01 10.18
CA THR A 412 2.76 10.14 9.38
C THR A 412 3.94 10.98 8.88
N THR A 413 3.98 11.27 7.59
CA THR A 413 5.06 12.02 6.92
C THR A 413 4.92 13.53 7.10
N GLY A 414 3.68 14.04 7.07
CA GLY A 414 3.40 15.47 7.17
C GLY A 414 3.77 16.23 5.90
N PRO A 415 3.90 17.56 5.96
CA PRO A 415 4.19 18.38 4.79
C PRO A 415 5.62 18.13 4.27
N ASN A 416 5.79 18.05 2.94
CA ASN A 416 7.07 17.88 2.26
C ASN A 416 7.38 19.04 1.27
N PRO A 417 7.21 20.32 1.66
CA PRO A 417 7.37 21.42 0.73
C PRO A 417 8.83 21.59 0.27
N ASP A 418 9.82 20.89 0.84
CA ASP A 418 11.25 21.19 0.60
C ASP A 418 11.98 20.09 -0.13
N HIS A 419 11.24 19.13 -0.68
CA HIS A 419 11.83 17.89 -1.12
C HIS A 419 12.97 18.08 -2.14
N LEU A 420 13.05 19.23 -2.82
CA LEU A 420 14.05 19.46 -3.87
C LEU A 420 14.92 20.76 -3.89
N PHE A 421 15.20 21.43 -2.77
CA PHE A 421 15.98 22.70 -2.68
C PHE A 421 17.32 22.78 -3.49
N GLY A 422 17.66 23.96 -4.02
CA GLY A 422 19.07 24.35 -4.25
C GLY A 422 19.34 25.40 -5.33
N ALA A 423 19.89 26.57 -4.94
CA ALA A 423 20.17 27.69 -5.85
C ALA A 423 21.52 27.59 -6.61
N THR A 424 22.34 26.60 -6.26
CA THR A 424 23.62 26.27 -6.90
C THR A 424 23.74 24.76 -7.03
N ALA A 425 24.62 24.25 -7.89
CA ALA A 425 24.83 22.80 -8.00
C ALA A 425 25.16 22.14 -6.65
N ALA A 426 25.89 22.83 -5.76
CA ALA A 426 26.25 22.36 -4.41
C ALA A 426 25.10 22.44 -3.38
N GLN A 427 24.14 23.34 -3.57
CA GLN A 427 22.92 23.40 -2.74
C GLN A 427 21.83 22.46 -3.25
N ALA A 428 21.72 22.30 -4.58
CA ALA A 428 20.84 21.33 -5.24
C ALA A 428 21.25 19.92 -4.85
N ALA A 429 22.55 19.72 -4.83
CA ALA A 429 23.21 18.68 -4.10
C ALA A 429 22.69 18.57 -2.63
N ALA A 430 22.98 19.52 -1.74
CA ALA A 430 22.63 19.39 -0.32
C ALA A 430 21.15 19.09 -0.02
N SER A 431 20.20 19.49 -0.88
CA SER A 431 18.79 19.09 -0.74
C SER A 431 18.44 17.75 -1.36
N ARG A 432 19.25 17.19 -2.26
CA ARG A 432 19.08 15.78 -2.64
C ARG A 432 19.32 14.87 -1.44
N ALA A 433 20.08 15.34 -0.46
CA ALA A 433 20.30 14.67 0.82
C ALA A 433 19.25 15.00 1.91
N SER A 434 18.15 15.72 1.61
CA SER A 434 17.16 16.13 2.64
C SER A 434 16.15 15.05 3.01
N ASN A 435 16.03 13.98 2.23
CA ASN A 435 15.20 12.82 2.51
C ASN A 435 13.71 13.14 2.73
N GLU A 436 13.08 13.86 1.81
CA GLU A 436 11.67 14.26 1.96
C GLU A 436 10.72 13.60 0.93
N TYR A 437 11.21 12.58 0.22
CA TYR A 437 10.32 11.66 -0.47
C TYR A 437 9.50 10.92 0.59
N GLN A 438 8.23 10.65 0.29
CA GLN A 438 7.29 9.99 1.20
C GLN A 438 7.91 8.79 1.92
N PHE A 439 8.49 7.82 1.18
CA PHE A 439 9.19 6.66 1.78
C PHE A 439 10.37 7.01 2.70
N GLN A 440 11.01 8.15 2.51
CA GLN A 440 12.10 8.61 3.38
C GLN A 440 11.58 9.39 4.60
N LEU A 441 10.38 9.95 4.51
CA LEU A 441 9.65 10.58 5.61
C LEU A 441 8.94 9.57 6.50
N GLU A 442 8.67 8.37 6.01
CA GLU A 442 8.18 7.25 6.81
C GLU A 442 9.25 6.81 7.82
N ARG A 443 8.85 6.67 9.09
CA ARG A 443 9.77 6.38 10.19
C ARG A 443 9.30 5.17 10.98
N ALA A 444 10.15 4.15 11.04
CA ALA A 444 9.91 3.04 11.94
C ALA A 444 10.08 3.45 13.40
N SER A 445 9.32 2.81 14.28
CA SER A 445 9.37 3.10 15.72
C SER A 445 9.21 1.88 16.60
N LEU A 446 9.86 1.95 17.76
CA LEU A 446 9.69 1.05 18.89
C LEU A 446 8.77 1.72 19.92
N VAL A 447 7.64 1.08 20.23
CA VAL A 447 6.78 1.44 21.36
C VAL A 447 7.01 0.45 22.49
N SER A 448 7.51 0.94 23.63
CA SER A 448 7.66 0.16 24.86
C SER A 448 6.53 0.50 25.81
N ALA A 449 5.79 -0.50 26.29
CA ALA A 449 4.64 -0.27 27.17
C ALA A 449 4.54 -1.34 28.27
N PRO A 450 4.03 -1.01 29.46
CA PRO A 450 3.62 -2.04 30.42
C PRO A 450 2.54 -2.92 29.79
N VAL A 451 2.56 -4.23 30.06
CA VAL A 451 1.49 -5.11 29.61
C VAL A 451 0.18 -4.70 30.31
N PRO A 452 -0.88 -4.30 29.57
CA PRO A 452 -2.10 -3.78 30.19
C PRO A 452 -2.79 -4.81 31.09
N ALA A 453 -3.29 -4.35 32.24
CA ALA A 453 -4.14 -5.19 33.07
C ALA A 453 -5.52 -5.39 32.42
N ALA A 454 -6.19 -6.49 32.73
CA ALA A 454 -7.53 -6.79 32.18
C ALA A 454 -8.58 -5.68 32.38
N ARG A 455 -8.43 -4.87 33.45
CA ARG A 455 -9.31 -3.72 33.73
C ARG A 455 -9.10 -2.51 32.80
N GLU A 456 -7.96 -2.42 32.14
CA GLU A 456 -7.60 -1.33 31.22
C GLU A 456 -8.06 -1.63 29.78
N LEU A 457 -8.18 -2.91 29.44
CA LEU A 457 -8.58 -3.37 28.10
C LEU A 457 -9.87 -2.74 27.57
N PRO A 458 -10.97 -2.55 28.34
CA PRO A 458 -12.17 -1.92 27.80
C PRO A 458 -11.94 -0.49 27.30
N MET A 459 -11.11 0.29 27.98
CA MET A 459 -10.79 1.67 27.60
C MET A 459 -9.89 1.70 26.36
N LEU A 460 -8.87 0.85 26.31
CA LEU A 460 -7.97 0.71 25.16
C LEU A 460 -8.74 0.22 23.92
N THR A 461 -9.66 -0.73 24.11
CA THR A 461 -10.55 -1.22 23.05
C THR A 461 -11.42 -0.11 22.49
N GLN A 462 -11.96 0.76 23.36
CA GLN A 462 -12.74 1.89 22.91
C GLN A 462 -11.88 2.91 22.14
N GLN A 463 -10.62 3.12 22.55
CA GLN A 463 -9.71 3.98 21.82
C GLN A 463 -9.39 3.41 20.42
N ALA A 464 -9.07 2.13 20.33
CA ALA A 464 -8.79 1.46 19.06
C ALA A 464 -10.03 1.46 18.14
N ALA A 465 -11.22 1.23 18.69
CA ALA A 465 -12.48 1.35 17.96
C ALA A 465 -12.75 2.78 17.44
N ARG A 466 -12.37 3.83 18.20
CA ARG A 466 -12.46 5.23 17.75
C ARG A 466 -11.45 5.51 16.64
N ASN A 467 -10.22 5.03 16.78
CA ASN A 467 -9.16 5.17 15.80
C ASN A 467 -9.55 4.59 14.42
N ASN A 468 -10.30 3.49 14.44
CA ASN A 468 -10.74 2.76 13.25
C ASN A 468 -12.20 3.02 12.83
N PHE A 469 -12.89 3.94 13.49
CA PHE A 469 -14.31 4.23 13.23
C PHE A 469 -15.27 3.02 13.36
N TYR A 470 -14.89 1.95 14.08
CA TYR A 470 -15.71 0.74 14.29
C TYR A 470 -17.07 0.98 14.95
N ARG A 471 -17.29 2.20 15.45
CA ARG A 471 -18.62 2.71 15.77
C ARG A 471 -18.89 3.86 14.81
N PRO A 472 -19.48 3.57 13.63
CA PRO A 472 -19.86 4.64 12.73
C PRO A 472 -20.90 5.45 13.51
N GLU A 473 -20.65 6.75 13.65
CA GLU A 473 -21.68 7.64 14.16
C GLU A 473 -22.83 7.56 13.17
N ASP A 474 -23.98 7.04 13.58
CA ASP A 474 -25.20 7.12 12.77
C ASP A 474 -25.41 8.59 12.42
N ASN A 475 -25.19 8.90 11.15
CA ASN A 475 -25.23 10.26 10.67
C ASN A 475 -26.43 10.38 9.73
N ASP A 476 -27.52 10.94 10.25
CA ASP A 476 -28.76 11.13 9.50
C ASP A 476 -28.53 11.86 8.18
N ARG A 477 -27.60 12.82 8.15
CA ARG A 477 -27.23 13.54 6.92
C ARG A 477 -26.51 12.63 5.93
N ASP A 478 -25.58 11.79 6.38
CA ASP A 478 -24.89 10.88 5.45
C ASP A 478 -25.87 9.86 4.84
N ASN A 479 -26.75 9.30 5.68
CA ASN A 479 -27.81 8.39 5.24
C ASN A 479 -28.80 9.07 4.28
N GLU A 480 -29.20 10.32 4.57
CA GLU A 480 -30.07 11.11 3.70
C GLU A 480 -29.43 11.37 2.35
N VAL A 481 -28.20 11.89 2.33
CA VAL A 481 -27.48 12.25 1.10
C VAL A 481 -27.21 11.01 0.26
N MET A 482 -26.62 9.96 0.83
CA MET A 482 -26.33 8.74 0.07
C MET A 482 -27.60 8.02 -0.39
N GLY A 483 -28.64 7.99 0.45
CA GLY A 483 -29.95 7.46 0.07
C GLY A 483 -30.59 8.27 -1.06
N PHE A 484 -30.46 9.59 -1.06
CA PHE A 484 -30.90 10.46 -2.13
C PHE A 484 -30.12 10.19 -3.42
N LEU A 485 -28.78 10.20 -3.38
CA LEU A 485 -27.95 9.98 -4.56
C LEU A 485 -28.18 8.61 -5.18
N ARG A 486 -28.30 7.55 -4.38
CA ARG A 486 -28.61 6.19 -4.86
C ARG A 486 -29.90 6.10 -5.69
N ARG A 487 -30.88 6.98 -5.44
CA ARG A 487 -32.12 7.02 -6.22
C ARG A 487 -32.01 7.82 -7.52
N HIS A 488 -30.98 8.66 -7.66
CA HIS A 488 -30.87 9.62 -8.77
C HIS A 488 -29.63 9.42 -9.65
N ILE A 489 -28.58 8.80 -9.13
CA ILE A 489 -27.37 8.45 -9.88
C ILE A 489 -27.44 6.97 -10.27
N LYS A 490 -27.16 6.66 -11.52
CA LYS A 490 -27.14 5.30 -12.07
C LYS A 490 -25.76 4.86 -12.54
N HIS A 491 -24.91 5.84 -12.86
CA HIS A 491 -23.60 5.62 -13.47
C HIS A 491 -22.53 6.36 -12.70
N VAL A 492 -21.39 5.70 -12.49
CA VAL A 492 -20.16 6.32 -12.01
C VAL A 492 -19.09 6.12 -13.08
N ILE A 493 -18.45 7.21 -13.51
CA ILE A 493 -17.20 7.14 -14.28
C ILE A 493 -16.09 7.48 -13.30
N TYR A 494 -15.27 6.50 -12.98
CA TYR A 494 -14.12 6.65 -12.10
C TYR A 494 -12.85 6.74 -12.93
N VAL A 495 -12.24 7.92 -12.91
CA VAL A 495 -11.00 8.23 -13.61
C VAL A 495 -9.87 8.17 -12.59
N VAL A 496 -8.86 7.34 -12.87
CA VAL A 496 -7.62 7.34 -12.11
C VAL A 496 -6.52 7.83 -13.04
N LYS A 497 -5.84 8.87 -12.59
CA LYS A 497 -4.66 9.44 -13.24
C LYS A 497 -3.40 9.01 -12.48
N GLU A 498 -2.24 9.55 -12.85
CA GLU A 498 -0.97 9.21 -12.22
C GLU A 498 -0.62 10.27 -11.17
N ASN A 499 0.61 10.76 -11.10
CA ASN A 499 1.06 11.31 -9.83
C ASN A 499 1.14 12.83 -9.80
N ARG A 500 0.28 13.53 -9.05
CA ARG A 500 0.46 14.97 -8.76
C ARG A 500 -0.01 15.35 -7.36
N THR A 501 0.73 16.23 -6.69
CA THR A 501 0.23 16.85 -5.46
C THR A 501 -0.79 17.96 -5.73
N PHE A 502 -1.61 18.27 -4.73
CA PHE A 502 -2.58 19.36 -4.83
C PHE A 502 -1.90 20.67 -5.18
N ASP A 503 -0.79 21.00 -4.52
CA ASP A 503 -0.11 22.27 -4.74
C ASP A 503 0.60 22.35 -6.10
N GLN A 504 1.07 21.25 -6.67
CA GLN A 504 1.67 21.23 -8.02
C GLN A 504 0.68 21.68 -9.09
N VAL A 505 -0.61 21.37 -8.93
CA VAL A 505 -1.66 21.66 -9.91
C VAL A 505 -2.51 22.85 -9.49
N LEU A 506 -3.06 22.84 -8.27
CA LEU A 506 -4.07 23.79 -7.78
C LEU A 506 -3.53 24.79 -6.75
N GLY A 507 -2.21 24.84 -6.50
CA GLY A 507 -1.60 25.80 -5.58
C GLY A 507 -1.95 27.27 -5.89
N ASP A 508 -2.19 27.61 -7.16
CA ASP A 508 -2.59 28.94 -7.64
C ASP A 508 -4.11 29.14 -7.84
N ILE A 509 -4.96 28.25 -7.31
CA ILE A 509 -6.41 28.29 -7.55
C ILE A 509 -7.11 29.58 -7.08
N GLY A 510 -6.66 30.16 -5.97
CA GLY A 510 -7.05 31.50 -5.50
C GLY A 510 -8.50 31.67 -5.06
N ASN A 511 -9.22 30.60 -4.71
CA ASN A 511 -10.65 30.63 -4.34
C ASN A 511 -10.95 30.47 -2.83
N GLY A 512 -9.92 30.57 -1.98
CA GLY A 512 -10.04 30.39 -0.52
C GLY A 512 -9.73 28.98 -0.02
N ALA A 513 -9.36 28.07 -0.92
CA ALA A 513 -8.68 26.82 -0.61
C ALA A 513 -7.27 27.05 -0.07
N ASP A 514 -6.79 26.11 0.74
CA ASP A 514 -5.43 26.13 1.31
C ASP A 514 -4.40 25.69 0.25
N GLY A 515 -4.05 26.56 -0.69
CA GLY A 515 -3.08 26.28 -1.77
C GLY A 515 -1.85 27.17 -1.68
N ASP A 516 -0.68 26.63 -2.01
CA ASP A 516 0.56 27.42 -2.12
C ASP A 516 0.95 27.72 -3.58
N PRO A 517 0.71 28.94 -4.09
CA PRO A 517 1.01 29.29 -5.48
C PRO A 517 2.51 29.27 -5.81
N ARG A 518 3.39 29.16 -4.81
CA ARG A 518 4.84 29.01 -5.03
C ARG A 518 5.21 27.61 -5.48
N LEU A 519 4.38 26.61 -5.16
CA LEU A 519 4.55 25.21 -5.50
C LEU A 519 3.87 24.83 -6.83
N ALA A 520 2.98 25.69 -7.34
CA ALA A 520 2.27 25.49 -8.61
C ALA A 520 3.25 25.40 -9.78
N GLN A 521 3.48 24.17 -10.26
CA GLN A 521 4.30 23.84 -11.42
C GLN A 521 3.44 23.77 -12.69
N PHE A 522 2.20 23.30 -12.54
CA PHE A 522 1.22 23.10 -13.60
C PHE A 522 -0.03 23.94 -13.36
N GLY A 523 0.17 25.22 -13.09
CA GLY A 523 -0.91 26.15 -12.75
C GLY A 523 -1.90 26.42 -13.89
N ARG A 524 -2.82 27.35 -13.67
CA ARG A 524 -4.05 27.57 -14.48
C ARG A 524 -3.86 27.65 -15.99
N ASN A 525 -2.73 28.17 -16.46
CA ASN A 525 -2.47 28.32 -17.89
C ASN A 525 -2.14 26.98 -18.58
N ILE A 526 -1.62 25.99 -17.84
CA ILE A 526 -1.35 24.63 -18.33
C ILE A 526 -2.55 23.73 -18.09
N THR A 527 -3.23 23.87 -16.93
CA THR A 527 -4.35 23.01 -16.52
C THR A 527 -5.68 23.76 -16.37
N PRO A 528 -6.18 24.41 -17.45
CA PRO A 528 -7.38 25.23 -17.35
C PRO A 528 -8.64 24.43 -17.00
N ASN A 529 -8.74 23.15 -17.37
CA ASN A 529 -9.90 22.33 -17.03
C ASN A 529 -9.88 21.95 -15.56
N PHE A 530 -8.78 21.46 -15.01
CA PHE A 530 -8.63 21.12 -13.59
C PHE A 530 -8.95 22.30 -12.67
N HIS A 531 -8.41 23.48 -12.98
CA HIS A 531 -8.75 24.70 -12.26
C HIS A 531 -10.24 25.04 -12.34
N ARG A 532 -10.86 24.84 -13.52
CA ARG A 532 -12.28 25.08 -13.72
C ARG A 532 -13.15 24.05 -13.02
N LEU A 533 -12.79 22.77 -13.05
CA LEU A 533 -13.50 21.71 -12.35
C LEU A 533 -13.52 21.99 -10.85
N ALA A 534 -12.35 22.29 -10.26
CA ALA A 534 -12.27 22.62 -8.84
C ALA A 534 -13.03 23.91 -8.47
N SER A 535 -12.94 24.96 -9.29
CA SER A 535 -13.58 26.26 -8.98
C SER A 535 -15.07 26.35 -9.35
N GLN A 536 -15.53 25.60 -10.35
CA GLN A 536 -16.94 25.54 -10.75
C GLN A 536 -17.73 24.61 -9.83
N PHE A 537 -17.18 23.44 -9.50
CA PHE A 537 -17.81 22.46 -8.61
C PHE A 537 -17.29 22.62 -7.17
N VAL A 538 -16.62 21.60 -6.65
CA VAL A 538 -16.00 21.62 -5.33
C VAL A 538 -14.48 21.64 -5.45
N THR A 539 -13.84 22.47 -4.64
CA THR A 539 -12.40 22.35 -4.38
C THR A 539 -12.21 21.51 -3.13
N LEU A 540 -11.62 20.33 -3.32
CA LEU A 540 -11.22 19.42 -2.25
C LEU A 540 -9.79 19.77 -1.83
N ASP A 541 -9.63 20.70 -0.89
CA ASP A 541 -8.32 21.19 -0.47
C ASP A 541 -7.66 20.32 0.60
N ASN A 542 -8.19 19.12 0.88
CA ASN A 542 -7.66 18.20 1.89
C ASN A 542 -7.95 16.74 1.50
N PHE A 543 -7.68 16.37 0.25
CA PHE A 543 -7.86 15.01 -0.25
C PHE A 543 -6.52 14.25 -0.23
N MET A 544 -6.51 13.05 0.32
CA MET A 544 -5.31 12.21 0.52
C MET A 544 -5.34 10.99 -0.40
N ASN A 545 -4.22 10.70 -1.04
CA ASN A 545 -3.97 9.42 -1.70
C ASN A 545 -3.10 8.58 -0.76
N PRO A 546 -3.64 7.53 -0.12
CA PRO A 546 -2.91 6.84 0.95
C PRO A 546 -1.73 5.97 0.51
N GLY A 547 -1.54 5.74 -0.79
CA GLY A 547 -0.41 4.98 -1.31
C GLY A 547 0.91 5.75 -1.19
N ASP A 548 1.98 5.02 -0.94
CA ASP A 548 3.34 5.55 -0.81
C ASP A 548 4.13 5.61 -2.13
N GLY A 549 3.70 4.81 -3.09
CA GLY A 549 4.01 4.94 -4.50
C GLY A 549 2.92 4.25 -5.31
N SER A 550 3.13 4.06 -6.61
CA SER A 550 2.08 3.54 -7.49
C SER A 550 1.72 2.09 -7.19
N MET A 551 2.68 1.23 -6.79
CA MET A 551 2.39 -0.18 -6.43
C MET A 551 1.22 -0.30 -5.45
N ASP A 552 1.29 0.37 -4.30
CA ASP A 552 0.25 0.34 -3.29
C ASP A 552 -0.83 1.43 -3.51
N GLY A 553 -0.52 2.49 -4.26
CA GLY A 553 -1.45 3.51 -4.75
C GLY A 553 -2.59 2.92 -5.58
N TRP A 554 -2.29 2.05 -6.55
CA TRP A 554 -3.31 1.32 -7.32
C TRP A 554 -4.20 0.43 -6.43
N SER A 555 -3.62 -0.20 -5.42
CA SER A 555 -4.37 -0.98 -4.43
C SER A 555 -5.29 -0.10 -3.58
N TRP A 556 -4.84 1.07 -3.12
CA TRP A 556 -5.72 2.03 -2.43
C TRP A 556 -6.82 2.58 -3.35
N ALA A 557 -6.48 2.95 -4.59
CA ALA A 557 -7.40 3.52 -5.55
C ALA A 557 -8.50 2.55 -5.99
N LEU A 558 -8.25 1.24 -5.96
CA LEU A 558 -9.21 0.22 -6.41
C LEU A 558 -9.80 -0.63 -5.31
N GLN A 559 -9.08 -0.85 -4.21
CA GLN A 559 -9.47 -1.75 -3.14
C GLN A 559 -9.74 -1.00 -1.83
N GLY A 560 -9.17 0.19 -1.60
CA GLY A 560 -9.33 0.94 -0.36
C GLY A 560 -8.59 0.33 0.84
N ARG A 561 -7.68 -0.61 0.58
CA ARG A 561 -6.67 -1.16 1.50
C ARG A 561 -5.54 -1.82 0.70
N VAL A 562 -4.46 -2.18 1.38
CA VAL A 562 -3.28 -2.89 0.84
C VAL A 562 -3.06 -4.16 1.67
N THR A 563 -2.48 -5.22 1.08
CA THR A 563 -2.08 -6.40 1.85
C THR A 563 -0.78 -6.15 2.61
N ASN A 564 -0.54 -6.88 3.69
CA ASN A 564 0.68 -6.66 4.48
C ASN A 564 1.95 -6.97 3.69
N THR A 565 1.90 -7.96 2.81
CA THR A 565 3.05 -8.33 1.99
C THR A 565 3.37 -7.26 0.96
N GLU A 566 2.35 -6.70 0.31
CA GLU A 566 2.53 -5.57 -0.62
C GLU A 566 3.13 -4.36 0.10
N THR A 567 2.69 -4.06 1.33
CA THR A 567 3.21 -2.89 2.06
C THR A 567 4.71 -3.01 2.38
N ILE A 568 5.17 -4.19 2.81
CA ILE A 568 6.60 -4.44 3.06
C ILE A 568 7.40 -4.43 1.75
N THR A 569 6.91 -5.10 0.71
CA THR A 569 7.68 -5.22 -0.54
C THR A 569 7.75 -3.90 -1.29
N GLN A 570 6.74 -3.03 -1.14
CA GLN A 570 6.67 -1.74 -1.80
C GLN A 570 7.85 -0.84 -1.40
N GLN A 571 8.09 -0.67 -0.09
CA GLN A 571 9.22 0.11 0.39
C GLN A 571 10.57 -0.41 -0.15
N ILE A 572 10.71 -1.73 -0.28
CA ILE A 572 11.93 -2.36 -0.78
C ILE A 572 12.09 -2.14 -2.29
N ASN A 573 10.97 -2.18 -3.04
CA ASN A 573 10.94 -1.98 -4.49
C ASN A 573 11.36 -0.56 -4.89
N TYR A 574 10.90 0.45 -4.16
CA TYR A 574 11.21 1.88 -4.43
C TYR A 574 12.54 2.35 -3.84
N ALA A 575 13.43 1.43 -3.48
CA ALA A 575 14.77 1.77 -3.03
C ALA A 575 15.65 2.22 -4.20
N ALA A 576 16.45 3.27 -4.01
CA ALA A 576 17.42 3.74 -4.99
C ALA A 576 18.63 2.79 -5.16
N VAL A 577 18.68 1.73 -4.37
CA VAL A 577 19.62 0.60 -4.48
C VAL A 577 18.84 -0.67 -4.82
N ASN A 578 19.39 -1.54 -5.66
CA ASN A 578 18.72 -2.77 -6.02
C ASN A 578 18.53 -3.68 -4.80
N ARG A 579 17.28 -4.00 -4.49
CA ARG A 579 16.88 -4.96 -3.44
C ARG A 579 16.05 -6.14 -3.96
N GLY A 580 16.01 -6.33 -5.28
CA GLY A 580 15.68 -7.59 -5.94
C GLY A 580 14.22 -8.04 -5.92
N LEU A 581 13.30 -7.26 -5.35
CA LEU A 581 11.87 -7.61 -5.31
C LEU A 581 11.15 -7.21 -6.61
N SER A 582 10.05 -7.90 -6.91
CA SER A 582 9.17 -7.58 -8.05
C SER A 582 8.06 -6.64 -7.63
N TYR A 583 7.47 -5.98 -8.64
CA TYR A 583 6.21 -5.26 -8.51
C TYR A 583 5.06 -6.28 -8.53
N GLU A 584 4.31 -6.38 -7.44
CA GLU A 584 3.29 -7.43 -7.20
C GLU A 584 1.84 -6.92 -7.37
N SER A 585 1.68 -5.68 -7.84
CA SER A 585 0.38 -5.01 -7.96
C SER A 585 -0.14 -5.01 -9.39
N GLU A 586 -1.31 -4.38 -9.61
CA GLU A 586 -1.97 -4.25 -10.92
C GLU A 586 -2.21 -5.58 -11.67
N GLY A 587 -2.39 -6.68 -10.93
CA GLY A 587 -2.77 -7.98 -11.50
C GLY A 587 -1.60 -8.85 -11.95
N THR A 588 -0.37 -8.52 -11.57
CA THR A 588 0.79 -9.40 -11.76
C THR A 588 1.39 -9.81 -10.43
N ASN A 589 1.93 -11.03 -10.34
CA ASN A 589 2.89 -11.39 -9.30
C ASN A 589 4.18 -11.89 -9.94
N ARG A 590 5.37 -11.48 -9.47
CA ARG A 590 6.69 -11.76 -10.06
C ARG A 590 6.79 -11.52 -11.57
N SER A 591 6.21 -10.39 -12.02
CA SER A 591 6.11 -10.00 -13.43
C SER A 591 5.29 -10.99 -14.29
N VAL A 592 4.38 -11.74 -13.67
CA VAL A 592 3.52 -12.72 -14.34
C VAL A 592 2.05 -12.40 -14.04
N PRO A 593 1.18 -12.29 -15.06
CA PRO A 593 -0.25 -12.11 -14.85
C PRO A 593 -0.81 -13.22 -13.96
N VAL A 594 -1.44 -12.84 -12.86
CA VAL A 594 -2.08 -13.78 -11.93
C VAL A 594 -3.58 -13.87 -12.21
N ASN A 595 -4.35 -14.59 -11.40
CA ASN A 595 -5.77 -14.88 -11.59
C ASN A 595 -6.11 -15.79 -12.80
N TRP A 596 -5.21 -15.95 -13.77
CA TRP A 596 -5.24 -17.02 -14.76
C TRP A 596 -4.66 -18.32 -14.21
N ASP A 597 -5.34 -19.43 -14.46
CA ASP A 597 -5.07 -20.74 -13.85
C ASP A 597 -3.77 -21.37 -14.39
N THR A 598 -3.51 -21.21 -15.69
CA THR A 598 -2.35 -21.83 -16.37
C THR A 598 -1.53 -20.83 -17.17
N VAL A 599 -0.24 -21.13 -17.36
CA VAL A 599 0.65 -20.31 -18.21
C VAL A 599 0.17 -20.23 -19.66
N GLN A 600 -0.52 -21.26 -20.17
CA GLN A 600 -1.09 -21.23 -21.52
C GLN A 600 -2.22 -20.21 -21.64
N GLN A 601 -3.04 -20.04 -20.59
CA GLN A 601 -4.06 -18.99 -20.57
C GLN A 601 -3.41 -17.61 -20.56
N ARG A 602 -2.30 -17.44 -19.84
CA ARG A 602 -1.52 -16.18 -19.81
C ARG A 602 -0.92 -15.86 -21.18
N ASP A 603 -0.35 -16.84 -21.86
CA ASP A 603 0.14 -16.67 -23.24
C ASP A 603 -0.99 -16.31 -24.20
N ALA A 604 -2.17 -16.92 -24.05
CA ALA A 604 -3.33 -16.59 -24.86
C ALA A 604 -3.82 -15.15 -24.61
N ALA A 605 -3.77 -14.69 -23.36
CA ALA A 605 -4.09 -13.31 -22.99
C ALA A 605 -3.03 -12.33 -23.50
N ALA A 606 -1.74 -12.67 -23.43
CA ALA A 606 -0.63 -11.82 -23.88
C ALA A 606 -0.66 -11.47 -25.38
N GLY A 607 -1.40 -12.24 -26.18
CA GLY A 607 -1.70 -11.89 -27.56
C GLY A 607 -0.52 -12.12 -28.53
N PRO A 608 -0.32 -11.23 -29.53
CA PRO A 608 0.48 -11.50 -30.73
C PRO A 608 1.99 -11.59 -30.48
N ALA A 609 2.73 -12.04 -31.51
CA ALA A 609 4.18 -12.12 -31.47
C ALA A 609 4.84 -10.75 -31.18
N GLY A 610 5.78 -10.72 -30.23
CA GLY A 610 6.45 -9.50 -29.77
C GLY A 610 6.10 -9.11 -28.32
N THR A 611 5.06 -9.71 -27.75
CA THR A 611 4.75 -9.61 -26.32
C THR A 611 5.42 -10.73 -25.52
N THR A 612 5.42 -10.63 -24.19
CA THR A 612 5.98 -11.64 -23.30
C THR A 612 5.27 -12.99 -23.50
N ASN A 613 6.01 -13.97 -24.05
CA ASN A 613 5.59 -15.37 -24.03
C ASN A 613 6.07 -16.00 -22.73
N TYR A 614 5.16 -16.17 -21.77
CA TYR A 614 5.42 -16.67 -20.43
C TYR A 614 5.89 -18.12 -20.46
N SER A 615 5.37 -18.97 -21.36
CA SER A 615 5.87 -20.35 -21.50
C SER A 615 7.36 -20.40 -21.83
N ASN A 616 7.81 -19.57 -22.77
CA ASN A 616 9.21 -19.49 -23.17
C ASN A 616 10.05 -18.81 -22.10
N ALA A 617 9.58 -17.69 -21.53
CA ALA A 617 10.29 -16.94 -20.51
C ALA A 617 10.53 -17.76 -19.24
N ALA A 618 9.60 -18.66 -18.90
CA ALA A 618 9.69 -19.53 -17.73
C ALA A 618 10.21 -20.96 -18.03
N ALA A 619 10.56 -21.27 -19.29
CA ALA A 619 10.96 -22.63 -19.67
C ALA A 619 12.18 -23.14 -18.90
N ALA A 620 13.10 -22.25 -18.53
CA ALA A 620 14.32 -22.56 -17.79
C ALA A 620 14.16 -22.52 -16.26
N LEU A 621 12.99 -22.12 -15.74
CA LEU A 621 12.77 -22.09 -14.30
C LEU A 621 12.66 -23.52 -13.74
N PRO A 622 13.02 -23.73 -12.45
CA PRO A 622 12.87 -25.03 -11.80
C PRO A 622 11.41 -25.52 -11.90
N GLY A 623 11.23 -26.75 -12.40
CA GLY A 623 9.92 -27.35 -12.68
C GLY A 623 9.32 -27.01 -14.05
N GLY A 624 9.91 -26.08 -14.80
CA GLY A 624 9.40 -25.62 -16.10
C GLY A 624 8.15 -24.74 -16.00
N ALA A 625 7.68 -24.25 -17.16
CA ALA A 625 6.65 -23.21 -17.24
C ALA A 625 5.31 -23.57 -16.58
N ALA A 626 4.95 -24.86 -16.52
CA ALA A 626 3.72 -25.30 -15.85
C ALA A 626 3.70 -24.93 -14.36
N ASN A 627 4.86 -24.77 -13.72
CA ASN A 627 5.01 -24.47 -12.30
C ASN A 627 5.33 -22.99 -12.04
N LEU A 628 5.12 -22.11 -13.04
CA LEU A 628 5.16 -20.66 -12.87
C LEU A 628 3.84 -20.19 -12.24
N LEU A 629 3.84 -19.97 -10.92
CA LEU A 629 2.68 -19.50 -10.15
C LEU A 629 1.35 -20.19 -10.54
N PRO A 630 1.26 -21.54 -10.51
CA PRO A 630 0.03 -22.24 -10.87
C PRO A 630 -1.18 -21.78 -10.05
N GLY A 631 -2.37 -21.90 -10.64
CA GLY A 631 -3.63 -21.50 -10.01
C GLY A 631 -3.89 -19.99 -10.08
N THR A 632 -5.05 -19.59 -9.56
CA THR A 632 -5.58 -18.23 -9.69
C THR A 632 -5.29 -17.31 -8.51
N GLY A 633 -4.37 -17.67 -7.60
CA GLY A 633 -4.04 -16.84 -6.44
C GLY A 633 -3.37 -15.52 -6.85
N ASN A 634 -3.76 -14.42 -6.21
CA ASN A 634 -3.05 -13.13 -6.25
C ASN A 634 -2.84 -12.62 -4.82
N HIS A 635 -1.59 -12.55 -4.38
CA HIS A 635 -1.29 -12.16 -2.99
C HIS A 635 -1.37 -10.65 -2.69
N ALA A 636 -1.46 -9.80 -3.72
CA ALA A 636 -1.76 -8.36 -3.58
C ALA A 636 -3.28 -8.05 -3.64
N SER A 637 -4.12 -9.05 -3.93
CA SER A 637 -5.57 -8.89 -3.90
C SER A 637 -6.13 -9.10 -2.50
N SER A 638 -7.00 -8.20 -2.07
CA SER A 638 -7.71 -8.31 -0.80
C SER A 638 -8.98 -9.16 -0.87
N ASP A 639 -9.36 -9.76 0.26
CA ASP A 639 -10.67 -10.41 0.42
C ASP A 639 -11.79 -9.38 0.61
N ALA A 640 -12.99 -9.75 0.17
CA ALA A 640 -14.22 -9.00 0.41
C ALA A 640 -15.34 -9.95 0.88
N PRO A 641 -16.43 -9.43 1.49
CA PRO A 641 -17.56 -10.25 1.92
C PRO A 641 -18.18 -11.14 0.84
N PHE A 642 -18.00 -10.78 -0.44
CA PHE A 642 -18.53 -11.48 -1.61
C PHE A 642 -17.49 -12.34 -2.34
N GLY A 643 -16.27 -12.49 -1.79
CA GLY A 643 -15.33 -13.54 -2.22
C GLY A 643 -13.86 -13.30 -1.86
N ARG A 644 -13.09 -14.39 -1.91
CA ARG A 644 -11.63 -14.38 -1.74
C ARG A 644 -10.96 -13.65 -2.89
N GLN A 645 -10.02 -12.75 -2.60
CA GLN A 645 -9.28 -11.96 -3.60
C GLN A 645 -10.21 -11.20 -4.57
N ARG A 646 -11.38 -10.77 -4.06
CA ARG A 646 -12.40 -9.99 -4.77
C ARG A 646 -12.53 -8.58 -4.19
N GLY A 647 -11.45 -8.01 -3.71
CA GLY A 647 -11.43 -6.72 -3.02
C GLY A 647 -11.47 -5.49 -3.92
N TYR A 648 -11.66 -5.61 -5.23
CA TYR A 648 -11.67 -4.46 -6.14
C TYR A 648 -13.07 -3.84 -6.29
N ILE A 649 -13.12 -2.54 -6.56
CA ILE A 649 -14.39 -1.79 -6.73
C ILE A 649 -15.27 -2.37 -7.84
N PHE A 650 -14.67 -2.88 -8.92
CA PHE A 650 -15.42 -3.56 -9.97
C PHE A 650 -16.04 -4.88 -9.47
N ASP A 651 -15.41 -5.60 -8.55
CA ASP A 651 -15.99 -6.83 -8.00
C ASP A 651 -17.22 -6.49 -7.14
N ALA A 652 -17.18 -5.39 -6.37
CA ALA A 652 -18.32 -4.92 -5.58
C ALA A 652 -19.53 -4.59 -6.47
N VAL A 653 -19.29 -3.91 -7.60
CA VAL A 653 -20.34 -3.57 -8.58
C VAL A 653 -20.90 -4.82 -9.25
N LEU A 654 -20.05 -5.75 -9.68
CA LEU A 654 -20.49 -7.02 -10.29
C LEU A 654 -21.27 -7.88 -9.30
N ALA A 655 -20.83 -7.95 -8.03
CA ALA A 655 -21.54 -8.67 -6.98
C ALA A 655 -22.90 -8.02 -6.64
N GLY A 656 -23.02 -6.70 -6.80
CA GLY A 656 -24.28 -5.96 -6.69
C GLY A 656 -25.21 -6.09 -7.90
N GLY A 657 -24.78 -6.79 -8.96
CA GLY A 657 -25.55 -6.95 -10.21
C GLY A 657 -25.46 -5.76 -11.17
N GLY A 658 -24.54 -4.82 -10.92
CA GLY A 658 -24.22 -3.72 -11.83
C GLY A 658 -23.32 -4.17 -12.99
N THR A 659 -23.15 -3.30 -13.98
CA THR A 659 -22.25 -3.53 -15.12
C THR A 659 -20.98 -2.70 -15.00
N VAL A 660 -19.86 -3.27 -15.43
CA VAL A 660 -18.54 -2.62 -15.43
C VAL A 660 -18.03 -2.52 -16.86
N ARG A 661 -17.34 -1.41 -17.18
CA ARG A 661 -16.52 -1.27 -18.38
C ARG A 661 -15.14 -0.75 -18.01
N ASN A 662 -14.11 -1.39 -18.55
CA ASN A 662 -12.71 -1.12 -18.21
C ASN A 662 -11.97 -0.49 -19.39
N TYR A 663 -11.36 0.67 -19.14
CA TYR A 663 -10.49 1.39 -20.06
C TYR A 663 -9.12 1.58 -19.40
N GLY A 664 -8.23 0.60 -19.57
CA GLY A 664 -6.81 0.71 -19.22
C GLY A 664 -6.38 0.26 -17.82
N PHE A 665 -7.25 -0.36 -17.01
CA PHE A 665 -6.88 -0.88 -15.67
C PHE A 665 -6.52 -2.36 -15.76
N LEU A 666 -5.45 -2.77 -15.06
CA LEU A 666 -4.97 -4.16 -15.02
C LEU A 666 -4.87 -4.73 -16.45
N VAL A 667 -4.16 -4.04 -17.34
CA VAL A 667 -3.93 -4.45 -18.72
C VAL A 667 -2.45 -4.40 -19.07
N ASN A 668 -2.03 -5.27 -19.99
CA ASN A 668 -0.79 -5.09 -20.73
C ASN A 668 -1.07 -4.44 -22.09
N ASN A 669 -0.18 -3.57 -22.52
CA ASN A 669 -0.16 -3.10 -23.90
C ASN A 669 0.44 -4.19 -24.81
N ILE A 670 -0.32 -4.64 -25.80
CA ILE A 670 0.03 -5.75 -26.71
C ILE A 670 0.01 -5.36 -28.19
N GLY A 671 -0.52 -4.18 -28.52
CA GLY A 671 -0.64 -3.66 -29.87
C GLY A 671 0.42 -2.63 -30.24
N SER A 672 0.71 -2.55 -31.54
CA SER A 672 1.50 -1.45 -32.11
C SER A 672 0.71 -0.14 -32.08
N ILE A 673 1.40 0.96 -31.80
CA ILE A 673 0.89 2.33 -31.92
C ILE A 673 1.24 2.96 -33.28
N GLY A 674 1.87 2.21 -34.19
CA GLY A 674 2.41 2.72 -35.44
C GLY A 674 3.77 3.40 -35.24
N THR A 675 4.03 4.44 -36.02
CA THR A 675 5.26 5.24 -35.95
C THR A 675 4.91 6.71 -35.76
N ALA A 676 5.83 7.55 -35.30
CA ALA A 676 5.57 8.99 -35.17
C ALA A 676 5.08 9.65 -36.47
N ALA A 677 5.55 9.16 -37.63
CA ALA A 677 5.12 9.65 -38.94
C ALA A 677 3.74 9.10 -39.38
N ASN A 678 3.39 7.89 -38.95
CA ASN A 678 2.13 7.21 -39.27
C ASN A 678 1.58 6.56 -38.00
N PRO A 679 1.04 7.36 -37.06
CA PRO A 679 0.53 6.84 -35.80
C PRO A 679 -0.85 6.18 -35.99
N ILE A 680 -1.16 5.19 -35.15
CA ILE A 680 -2.49 4.61 -35.06
C ILE A 680 -3.30 5.45 -34.06
N VAL A 681 -4.00 6.45 -34.60
CA VAL A 681 -4.81 7.41 -33.81
C VAL A 681 -6.23 6.91 -33.50
N ASP A 682 -6.68 5.87 -34.22
CA ASP A 682 -7.97 5.20 -34.06
C ASP A 682 -7.74 3.68 -34.17
N PRO A 683 -7.38 3.02 -33.06
CA PRO A 683 -7.07 1.59 -33.06
C PRO A 683 -8.26 0.71 -33.45
N HIS A 684 -9.48 1.08 -33.04
CA HIS A 684 -10.70 0.36 -33.42
C HIS A 684 -10.93 0.39 -34.93
N ALA A 685 -10.90 1.55 -35.57
CA ALA A 685 -11.07 1.66 -37.02
C ALA A 685 -9.93 0.98 -37.79
N ALA A 686 -8.73 0.96 -37.23
CA ALA A 686 -7.59 0.23 -37.79
C ALA A 686 -7.66 -1.30 -37.57
N GLY A 687 -8.57 -1.78 -36.71
CA GLY A 687 -8.65 -3.19 -36.32
C GLY A 687 -7.43 -3.68 -35.53
N VAL A 688 -6.75 -2.78 -34.82
CA VAL A 688 -5.52 -3.08 -34.07
C VAL A 688 -5.81 -3.07 -32.58
N VAL A 689 -5.94 -4.27 -32.00
CA VAL A 689 -6.00 -4.48 -30.55
C VAL A 689 -4.77 -3.88 -29.88
N GLN A 690 -4.99 -3.02 -28.88
CA GLN A 690 -3.95 -2.33 -28.11
C GLN A 690 -3.66 -3.00 -26.78
N ALA A 691 -4.65 -3.56 -26.10
CA ALA A 691 -4.53 -3.99 -24.72
C ALA A 691 -5.14 -5.38 -24.48
N ALA A 692 -4.57 -6.09 -23.50
CA ALA A 692 -5.09 -7.35 -22.98
C ALA A 692 -5.22 -7.29 -21.45
N ALA A 693 -6.36 -7.74 -20.93
CA ALA A 693 -6.61 -7.78 -19.50
C ALA A 693 -5.72 -8.79 -18.77
N LEU A 694 -5.20 -8.38 -17.62
CA LEU A 694 -4.43 -9.21 -16.70
C LEU A 694 -5.34 -10.01 -15.78
N ASP A 695 -6.57 -9.56 -15.56
CA ASP A 695 -7.58 -10.28 -14.79
C ASP A 695 -8.65 -10.92 -15.72
N PRO A 696 -8.92 -12.23 -15.62
CA PRO A 696 -9.93 -12.91 -16.44
C PRO A 696 -11.35 -12.38 -16.21
N ARG A 697 -11.65 -11.78 -15.06
CA ARG A 697 -12.96 -11.15 -14.78
C ARG A 697 -13.11 -9.85 -15.55
N LEU A 698 -12.03 -9.09 -15.73
CA LEU A 698 -12.05 -7.86 -16.53
C LEU A 698 -11.96 -8.13 -18.04
N ALA A 699 -11.39 -9.25 -18.46
CA ALA A 699 -11.22 -9.60 -19.87
C ALA A 699 -12.48 -9.39 -20.76
N PRO A 700 -13.70 -9.85 -20.41
CA PRO A 700 -14.89 -9.64 -21.24
C PRO A 700 -15.42 -8.20 -21.23
N MET A 701 -14.93 -7.35 -20.32
CA MET A 701 -15.39 -5.97 -20.11
C MET A 701 -14.30 -4.92 -20.35
N THR A 702 -13.10 -5.32 -20.77
CA THR A 702 -12.04 -4.41 -21.21
C THR A 702 -12.27 -3.96 -22.65
N ASP A 703 -12.13 -2.66 -22.92
CA ASP A 703 -11.98 -2.20 -24.30
C ASP A 703 -10.56 -2.52 -24.78
N VAL A 704 -10.45 -3.51 -25.65
CA VAL A 704 -9.17 -3.98 -26.17
C VAL A 704 -8.49 -2.98 -27.10
N TYR A 705 -9.19 -1.93 -27.56
CA TYR A 705 -8.63 -0.86 -28.39
C TYR A 705 -8.17 0.34 -27.55
N PHE A 706 -8.60 0.42 -26.29
CA PHE A 706 -8.14 1.45 -25.36
C PHE A 706 -6.78 1.06 -24.79
N ARG A 707 -5.77 1.87 -25.07
CA ARG A 707 -4.39 1.64 -24.62
C ARG A 707 -4.22 2.00 -23.14
N GLY A 708 -3.51 1.16 -22.38
CA GLY A 708 -3.15 1.43 -20.98
C GLY A 708 -2.08 2.52 -20.83
N PHE A 709 -1.29 2.46 -19.76
CA PHE A 709 -0.17 3.38 -19.52
C PHE A 709 0.82 3.38 -20.69
N ASP A 710 1.07 4.55 -21.30
CA ASP A 710 2.10 4.74 -22.33
C ASP A 710 2.32 6.24 -22.57
N GLN A 711 3.48 6.77 -22.17
CA GLN A 711 3.82 8.19 -22.32
C GLN A 711 4.16 8.60 -23.77
N THR A 712 4.25 7.63 -24.68
CA THR A 712 4.42 7.87 -26.12
C THR A 712 3.08 8.19 -26.79
N TYR A 713 1.96 7.71 -26.22
CA TYR A 713 0.63 7.75 -26.82
C TYR A 713 -0.26 8.81 -26.14
N PRO A 714 -0.72 9.86 -26.84
CA PRO A 714 -1.59 10.91 -26.29
C PRO A 714 -2.88 10.43 -25.58
N ASP A 715 -3.18 11.04 -24.42
CA ASP A 715 -4.46 10.87 -23.72
C ASP A 715 -5.64 11.38 -24.56
N GLN A 716 -5.44 12.39 -25.43
CA GLN A 716 -6.48 12.76 -26.40
C GLN A 716 -6.88 11.60 -27.33
N TRP A 717 -5.95 10.71 -27.69
CA TRP A 717 -6.27 9.55 -28.53
C TRP A 717 -6.92 8.42 -27.72
N ARG A 718 -6.48 8.18 -26.49
CA ARG A 718 -7.20 7.32 -25.53
C ARG A 718 -8.64 7.77 -25.36
N LEU A 719 -8.84 9.07 -25.14
CA LEU A 719 -10.16 9.66 -25.00
C LEU A 719 -11.02 9.49 -26.26
N ASN A 720 -10.44 9.60 -27.46
CA ASN A 720 -11.21 9.39 -28.69
C ASN A 720 -11.77 7.97 -28.78
N GLU A 721 -10.99 6.95 -28.36
CA GLU A 721 -11.46 5.57 -28.27
C GLU A 721 -12.57 5.41 -27.21
N TRP A 722 -12.37 5.96 -26.01
CA TRP A 722 -13.42 5.98 -24.98
C TRP A 722 -14.70 6.65 -25.49
N LYS A 723 -14.56 7.80 -26.16
CA LYS A 723 -15.69 8.58 -26.67
C LYS A 723 -16.42 7.83 -27.79
N ARG A 724 -15.71 7.11 -28.66
CA ARG A 724 -16.32 6.25 -29.69
C ARG A 724 -17.32 5.29 -29.07
N GLU A 725 -16.94 4.61 -27.99
CA GLU A 725 -17.83 3.68 -27.30
C GLU A 725 -18.88 4.39 -26.43
N PHE A 726 -18.53 5.50 -25.77
CA PHE A 726 -19.50 6.32 -25.05
C PHE A 726 -20.65 6.80 -25.96
N ASP A 727 -20.34 7.25 -27.18
CA ASP A 727 -21.35 7.65 -28.16
C ASP A 727 -22.26 6.47 -28.56
N GLN A 728 -21.73 5.24 -28.57
CA GLN A 728 -22.55 4.03 -28.76
C GLN A 728 -23.48 3.82 -27.56
N TYR A 729 -22.99 3.94 -26.33
CA TYR A 729 -23.83 3.85 -25.13
C TYR A 729 -24.90 4.95 -25.10
N VAL A 730 -24.61 6.15 -25.57
CA VAL A 730 -25.61 7.23 -25.73
C VAL A 730 -26.67 6.82 -26.75
N ALA A 731 -26.27 6.26 -27.88
CA ALA A 731 -27.21 5.82 -28.92
C ALA A 731 -28.10 4.64 -28.45
N SER A 732 -27.58 3.69 -27.67
CA SER A 732 -28.32 2.51 -27.21
C SER A 732 -28.98 2.65 -25.83
N GLY A 733 -28.70 3.70 -25.06
CA GLY A 733 -29.35 3.95 -23.77
C GLY A 733 -28.93 2.97 -22.66
N ASN A 734 -27.69 2.47 -22.69
CA ASN A 734 -27.18 1.42 -21.81
C ASN A 734 -25.76 1.68 -21.26
N LEU A 735 -25.45 2.91 -20.83
CA LEU A 735 -24.17 3.22 -20.18
C LEU A 735 -23.90 2.25 -18.99
N PRO A 736 -22.66 1.77 -18.78
CA PRO A 736 -22.33 0.89 -17.66
C PRO A 736 -22.57 1.54 -16.29
N THR A 737 -22.89 0.73 -15.28
CA THR A 737 -23.03 1.21 -13.89
C THR A 737 -21.72 1.81 -13.37
N LEU A 738 -20.59 1.18 -13.68
CA LEU A 738 -19.24 1.68 -13.40
C LEU A 738 -18.40 1.66 -14.68
N SER A 739 -17.75 2.77 -15.00
CA SER A 739 -16.69 2.83 -16.01
C SER A 739 -15.37 3.24 -15.36
N LEU A 740 -14.33 2.43 -15.55
CA LEU A 740 -12.97 2.72 -15.08
C LEU A 740 -12.15 3.31 -16.23
N VAL A 741 -11.59 4.52 -16.08
CA VAL A 741 -10.85 5.21 -17.16
C VAL A 741 -9.45 5.68 -16.70
N ARG A 742 -8.38 5.13 -17.28
CA ARG A 742 -6.99 5.52 -16.97
C ARG A 742 -6.52 6.55 -17.98
N LEU A 743 -6.06 7.70 -17.49
CA LEU A 743 -5.49 8.79 -18.29
C LEU A 743 -4.19 9.21 -17.64
N SER A 744 -3.05 8.93 -18.27
CA SER A 744 -1.77 8.83 -17.56
C SER A 744 -0.69 9.79 -18.04
N HIS A 745 -0.99 10.72 -18.95
CA HIS A 745 0.03 11.69 -19.40
C HIS A 745 0.46 12.71 -18.34
N ASP A 746 -0.24 12.77 -17.21
CA ASP A 746 0.27 13.48 -16.05
C ASP A 746 1.34 12.72 -15.27
N HIS A 747 1.74 11.50 -15.64
CA HIS A 747 3.01 10.92 -15.19
C HIS A 747 4.21 11.62 -15.84
N MET A 748 4.08 11.88 -17.14
CA MET A 748 5.11 12.42 -18.06
C MET A 748 6.22 11.42 -18.38
N GLY A 749 6.87 11.64 -19.52
CA GLY A 749 8.00 10.83 -19.96
C GLY A 749 8.13 10.72 -21.47
N ALA A 750 9.01 9.81 -21.92
CA ALA A 750 9.18 9.48 -23.34
C ALA A 750 9.40 10.70 -24.27
N PHE A 751 9.99 11.80 -23.78
CA PHE A 751 10.05 13.08 -24.50
C PHE A 751 10.74 13.01 -25.87
N GLY A 752 11.67 12.07 -26.06
CA GLY A 752 12.35 11.87 -27.35
C GLY A 752 11.53 11.09 -28.38
N THR A 753 10.52 10.34 -27.94
CA THR A 753 9.77 9.37 -28.76
C THR A 753 8.27 9.66 -28.81
N ALA A 754 7.74 10.51 -27.92
CA ALA A 754 6.32 10.81 -27.81
C ALA A 754 5.71 11.40 -29.09
N PHE A 755 4.50 10.95 -29.40
CA PHE A 755 3.85 11.24 -30.67
C PHE A 755 3.14 12.59 -30.66
N ALA A 756 2.80 13.06 -31.86
CA ALA A 756 2.05 14.29 -32.10
C ALA A 756 2.64 15.56 -31.45
N GLY A 757 3.93 15.58 -31.11
CA GLY A 757 4.54 16.73 -30.44
C GLY A 757 4.06 16.96 -29.00
N VAL A 758 3.39 15.97 -28.38
CA VAL A 758 3.04 15.97 -26.95
C VAL A 758 4.23 15.42 -26.17
N ASN A 759 5.32 16.18 -26.17
CA ASN A 759 6.66 15.67 -25.84
C ASN A 759 7.46 16.62 -24.94
N THR A 760 6.75 17.42 -24.16
CA THR A 760 7.25 18.24 -23.06
C THR A 760 6.33 18.06 -21.84
N PRO A 761 6.82 18.30 -20.61
CA PRO A 761 5.99 18.30 -19.41
C PRO A 761 4.73 19.18 -19.54
N GLU A 762 4.89 20.40 -20.07
CA GLU A 762 3.78 21.34 -20.30
C GLU A 762 2.72 20.76 -21.24
N THR A 763 3.13 20.13 -22.34
CA THR A 763 2.21 19.55 -23.33
C THR A 763 1.55 18.27 -22.84
N GLN A 764 2.27 17.40 -22.11
CA GLN A 764 1.71 16.15 -21.58
C GLN A 764 0.69 16.43 -20.47
N GLN A 765 0.99 17.36 -19.56
CA GLN A 765 0.01 17.78 -18.55
C GLN A 765 -1.21 18.46 -19.16
N ALA A 766 -1.03 19.30 -20.19
CA ALA A 766 -2.14 19.94 -20.88
C ALA A 766 -3.01 18.95 -21.69
N ASP A 767 -2.39 17.89 -22.24
CA ASP A 767 -3.08 16.80 -22.94
C ASP A 767 -3.98 16.00 -21.98
N ASN A 768 -3.46 15.67 -20.79
CA ASN A 768 -4.20 15.02 -19.72
C ASN A 768 -5.35 15.89 -19.17
N ASP A 769 -5.09 17.18 -18.88
CA ASP A 769 -6.11 18.16 -18.46
C ASP A 769 -7.27 18.26 -19.46
N LEU A 770 -6.93 18.37 -20.76
CA LEU A 770 -7.94 18.42 -21.81
C LEU A 770 -8.70 17.11 -21.95
N ALA A 771 -8.05 15.95 -21.74
CA ALA A 771 -8.69 14.64 -21.86
C ALA A 771 -9.79 14.47 -20.80
N VAL A 772 -9.49 14.80 -19.55
CA VAL A 772 -10.49 14.82 -18.47
C VAL A 772 -11.58 15.86 -18.76
N GLY A 773 -11.21 17.07 -19.18
CA GLY A 773 -12.17 18.12 -19.50
C GLY A 773 -13.17 17.71 -20.59
N ARG A 774 -12.70 17.09 -21.67
CA ARG A 774 -13.55 16.61 -22.77
C ARG A 774 -14.40 15.40 -22.40
N LEU A 775 -13.91 14.50 -21.53
CA LEU A 775 -14.72 13.43 -20.94
C LEU A 775 -15.90 14.03 -20.17
N VAL A 776 -15.64 14.99 -19.28
CA VAL A 776 -16.68 15.68 -18.51
C VAL A 776 -17.67 16.40 -19.44
N GLU A 777 -17.17 17.09 -20.47
CA GLU A 777 -18.02 17.76 -21.46
C GLU A 777 -18.91 16.78 -22.24
N ALA A 778 -18.38 15.62 -22.64
CA ALA A 778 -19.15 14.59 -23.35
C ALA A 778 -20.33 14.10 -22.50
N VAL A 779 -20.10 13.85 -21.21
CA VAL A 779 -21.17 13.46 -20.27
C VAL A 779 -22.17 14.60 -20.08
N ALA A 780 -21.69 15.83 -19.86
CA ALA A 780 -22.53 17.01 -19.63
C ALA A 780 -23.49 17.31 -20.80
N LYS A 781 -23.09 16.96 -22.03
CA LYS A 781 -23.88 17.15 -23.26
C LYS A 781 -24.69 15.91 -23.66
N SER A 782 -24.67 14.85 -22.87
CA SER A 782 -25.37 13.60 -23.14
C SER A 782 -26.70 13.49 -22.39
N PRO A 783 -27.58 12.54 -22.76
CA PRO A 783 -28.76 12.18 -21.97
C PRO A 783 -28.45 11.70 -20.54
N TYR A 784 -27.21 11.30 -20.26
CA TYR A 784 -26.77 10.80 -18.95
C TYR A 784 -26.31 11.91 -17.98
N ALA A 785 -26.35 13.18 -18.41
CA ALA A 785 -25.86 14.29 -17.59
C ALA A 785 -26.50 14.33 -16.19
N ASN A 786 -27.80 14.03 -16.08
CA ASN A 786 -28.54 14.16 -14.83
C ASN A 786 -28.48 12.92 -13.91
N ASP A 787 -27.83 11.82 -14.32
CA ASP A 787 -27.72 10.58 -13.55
C ASP A 787 -26.32 9.91 -13.57
N THR A 788 -25.29 10.65 -13.98
CA THR A 788 -23.88 10.20 -13.96
C THR A 788 -23.03 11.05 -13.02
N LEU A 789 -22.30 10.39 -12.13
CA LEU A 789 -21.26 11.00 -11.31
C LEU A 789 -19.88 10.68 -11.91
N ILE A 790 -19.01 11.68 -12.00
CA ILE A 790 -17.61 11.52 -12.40
C ILE A 790 -16.75 11.77 -11.17
N VAL A 791 -15.89 10.80 -10.87
CA VAL A 791 -14.92 10.85 -9.77
C VAL A 791 -13.54 10.77 -10.40
N VAL A 792 -12.66 11.72 -10.12
CA VAL A 792 -11.29 11.75 -10.62
C VAL A 792 -10.34 11.83 -9.44
N THR A 793 -9.40 10.90 -9.36
CA THR A 793 -8.31 10.87 -8.37
C THR A 793 -6.99 10.60 -9.06
N GLU A 794 -5.91 10.75 -8.30
CA GLU A 794 -4.62 10.13 -8.61
C GLU A 794 -4.62 8.66 -8.14
N ASP A 795 -3.67 7.84 -8.59
CA ASP A 795 -3.35 6.54 -7.99
C ASP A 795 -2.56 6.74 -6.69
N ASP A 796 -1.55 7.61 -6.73
CA ASP A 796 -0.78 8.16 -5.63
C ASP A 796 -0.27 9.57 -6.02
N VAL A 797 0.43 10.26 -5.12
CA VAL A 797 1.00 11.60 -5.43
C VAL A 797 2.50 11.58 -5.64
N GLN A 798 3.07 10.39 -5.59
CA GLN A 798 4.47 10.04 -5.76
C GLN A 798 5.34 10.93 -4.89
N ASP A 799 6.08 11.83 -5.52
CA ASP A 799 7.13 12.58 -4.86
C ASP A 799 7.08 14.09 -5.15
N GLY A 800 5.87 14.58 -5.41
CA GLY A 800 5.61 16.01 -5.55
C GLY A 800 5.66 16.74 -4.20
N PRO A 801 6.01 18.04 -4.19
CA PRO A 801 5.94 18.85 -2.97
C PRO A 801 4.50 19.25 -2.65
N ASP A 802 4.11 19.20 -1.37
CA ASP A 802 2.88 19.79 -0.85
C ASP A 802 3.12 20.41 0.53
N HIS A 803 2.51 21.56 0.80
CA HIS A 803 2.75 22.30 2.04
C HIS A 803 1.89 21.82 3.23
N VAL A 804 0.93 20.93 3.00
CA VAL A 804 0.01 20.39 4.02
C VAL A 804 0.40 18.97 4.40
N ASP A 805 0.53 18.07 3.42
CA ASP A 805 0.78 16.64 3.62
C ASP A 805 1.35 16.03 2.34
N SER A 806 2.41 15.20 2.44
CA SER A 806 3.03 14.56 1.27
C SER A 806 2.07 13.69 0.46
N HIS A 807 0.96 13.24 1.04
CA HIS A 807 -0.06 12.42 0.40
C HIS A 807 -1.18 13.22 -0.29
N ARG A 808 -1.14 14.56 -0.19
CA ARG A 808 -2.26 15.41 -0.61
C ARG A 808 -2.24 15.62 -2.12
N GLY A 809 -3.28 15.13 -2.79
CA GLY A 809 -3.44 15.25 -4.24
C GLY A 809 -4.69 16.01 -4.64
N PRO A 810 -4.81 16.44 -5.90
CA PRO A 810 -6.06 16.96 -6.42
C PRO A 810 -7.07 15.80 -6.58
N ALA A 811 -8.34 16.11 -6.38
CA ALA A 811 -9.45 15.23 -6.72
C ALA A 811 -10.62 16.05 -7.24
N TYR A 812 -11.40 15.49 -8.16
CA TYR A 812 -12.52 16.17 -8.80
C TYR A 812 -13.76 15.30 -8.73
N ILE A 813 -14.84 15.88 -8.19
CA ILE A 813 -16.17 15.26 -8.17
C ILE A 813 -17.09 16.14 -9.01
N VAL A 814 -17.70 15.56 -10.03
CA VAL A 814 -18.43 16.32 -11.07
C VAL A 814 -19.71 15.59 -11.42
N GLY A 815 -20.82 16.31 -11.49
CA GLY A 815 -22.11 15.70 -11.82
C GLY A 815 -23.31 16.43 -11.20
N PRO A 816 -24.51 15.83 -11.30
CA PRO A 816 -25.73 16.36 -10.70
C PRO A 816 -25.60 16.40 -9.17
N TYR A 817 -26.22 17.39 -8.53
CA TYR A 817 -26.22 17.56 -7.06
C TYR A 817 -24.86 17.83 -6.41
N VAL A 818 -23.77 17.91 -7.17
CA VAL A 818 -22.48 18.38 -6.67
C VAL A 818 -22.57 19.89 -6.43
N LYS A 819 -22.15 20.34 -5.24
CA LYS A 819 -22.10 21.77 -4.89
C LYS A 819 -21.26 22.56 -5.91
N GLN A 820 -21.67 23.79 -6.16
CA GLN A 820 -20.99 24.68 -7.09
C GLN A 820 -20.22 25.77 -6.31
N GLY A 821 -18.98 26.05 -6.72
CA GLY A 821 -18.11 27.08 -6.15
C GLY A 821 -17.75 26.89 -4.66
N ALA A 822 -17.81 25.67 -4.13
CA ALA A 822 -17.59 25.41 -2.71
C ALA A 822 -16.16 24.91 -2.42
N VAL A 823 -15.57 25.34 -1.30
CA VAL A 823 -14.31 24.79 -0.77
C VAL A 823 -14.65 23.83 0.36
N ILE A 824 -14.24 22.58 0.23
CA ILE A 824 -14.49 21.51 1.20
C ILE A 824 -13.19 21.17 1.91
N ARG A 825 -13.10 21.56 3.19
CA ARG A 825 -11.92 21.34 4.06
C ARG A 825 -11.91 20.03 4.82
N THR A 826 -13.01 19.28 4.73
CA THR A 826 -13.12 17.95 5.31
C THR A 826 -12.03 17.08 4.70
N ARG A 827 -11.14 16.53 5.55
CA ARG A 827 -10.10 15.61 5.08
C ARG A 827 -10.74 14.31 4.62
N TYR A 828 -10.67 14.09 3.31
CA TYR A 828 -11.09 12.87 2.63
C TYR A 828 -9.88 12.14 2.06
N SER A 829 -10.05 10.88 1.69
CA SER A 829 -9.07 10.07 0.99
C SER A 829 -9.72 9.24 -0.12
N GLN A 830 -8.92 8.52 -0.90
CA GLN A 830 -9.42 7.50 -1.84
C GLN A 830 -10.37 6.49 -1.16
N VAL A 831 -10.20 6.19 0.13
CA VAL A 831 -11.15 5.34 0.89
C VAL A 831 -12.54 5.97 0.92
N ASN A 832 -12.63 7.29 1.15
CA ASN A 832 -13.91 8.00 1.15
C ASN A 832 -14.51 8.10 -0.26
N ALA A 833 -13.67 8.23 -1.29
CA ALA A 833 -14.11 8.20 -2.68
C ALA A 833 -14.73 6.84 -3.03
N LEU A 834 -14.04 5.74 -2.75
CA LEU A 834 -14.54 4.37 -2.96
C LEU A 834 -15.81 4.10 -2.16
N ARG A 835 -15.84 4.47 -0.88
CA ARG A 835 -17.05 4.40 -0.06
C ARG A 835 -18.22 5.16 -0.69
N THR A 836 -17.98 6.35 -1.23
CA THR A 836 -19.02 7.13 -1.91
C THR A 836 -19.52 6.42 -3.16
N ILE A 837 -18.63 5.83 -3.97
CA ILE A 837 -18.99 5.06 -5.16
C ILE A 837 -19.87 3.86 -4.77
N GLU A 838 -19.45 3.07 -3.77
CA GLU A 838 -20.21 1.93 -3.26
C GLU A 838 -21.61 2.34 -2.79
N ASP A 839 -21.70 3.41 -1.99
CA ASP A 839 -22.97 3.88 -1.45
C ASP A 839 -23.91 4.41 -2.53
N VAL A 840 -23.38 5.17 -3.49
CA VAL A 840 -24.15 5.71 -4.61
C VAL A 840 -24.67 4.59 -5.51
N LEU A 841 -23.84 3.59 -5.81
CA LEU A 841 -24.23 2.44 -6.64
C LEU A 841 -25.02 1.37 -5.87
N GLY A 842 -25.09 1.47 -4.55
CA GLY A 842 -25.80 0.52 -3.69
C GLY A 842 -25.13 -0.85 -3.60
N THR A 843 -23.80 -0.90 -3.72
CA THR A 843 -23.03 -2.13 -3.57
C THR A 843 -22.77 -2.43 -2.09
N GLN A 844 -22.30 -3.65 -1.81
CA GLN A 844 -21.72 -3.95 -0.51
C GLN A 844 -20.35 -3.28 -0.38
N HIS A 845 -19.97 -2.88 0.84
CA HIS A 845 -18.62 -2.38 1.12
C HIS A 845 -17.59 -3.50 0.97
N MET A 846 -16.45 -3.19 0.37
CA MET A 846 -15.37 -4.15 0.12
C MET A 846 -14.68 -4.61 1.40
N ASN A 847 -14.42 -3.69 2.34
CA ASN A 847 -13.58 -3.97 3.52
C ASN A 847 -13.94 -3.07 4.72
N LEU A 848 -13.22 -3.23 5.83
CA LEU A 848 -13.43 -2.46 7.06
C LEU A 848 -13.25 -0.96 6.84
N ASN A 849 -12.31 -0.55 6.00
CA ASN A 849 -12.05 0.87 5.73
C ASN A 849 -13.27 1.50 5.05
N THR A 850 -13.74 0.94 3.93
CA THR A 850 -14.91 1.49 3.26
C THR A 850 -16.17 1.30 4.10
N ALA A 851 -16.33 0.21 4.86
CA ALA A 851 -17.50 -0.02 5.70
C ALA A 851 -17.66 0.97 6.87
N TYR A 852 -16.57 1.49 7.44
CA TYR A 852 -16.61 2.33 8.65
C TYR A 852 -16.22 3.79 8.45
N GLN A 853 -15.50 4.13 7.37
CA GLN A 853 -15.29 5.53 7.04
C GLN A 853 -16.55 6.18 6.46
N ARG A 854 -16.65 7.50 6.64
CA ARG A 854 -17.79 8.28 6.15
C ARG A 854 -17.69 8.53 4.64
N PRO A 855 -18.81 8.55 3.91
CA PRO A 855 -18.82 8.98 2.50
C PRO A 855 -18.58 10.50 2.36
N MET A 856 -18.33 10.96 1.14
CA MET A 856 -18.00 12.36 0.81
C MET A 856 -19.24 13.28 0.78
N THR A 857 -20.08 13.22 1.80
CA THR A 857 -21.41 13.88 1.83
C THR A 857 -21.34 15.40 1.86
N ASP A 858 -20.19 15.98 2.22
CA ASP A 858 -19.98 17.43 2.16
C ASP A 858 -19.89 17.96 0.73
N VAL A 859 -19.65 17.10 -0.26
CA VAL A 859 -19.60 17.45 -1.69
C VAL A 859 -20.98 17.74 -2.28
N PHE A 860 -22.04 17.16 -1.71
CA PHE A 860 -23.37 17.14 -2.34
C PHE A 860 -24.37 18.07 -1.66
N ASP A 861 -25.31 18.59 -2.46
CA ASP A 861 -26.50 19.30 -2.05
C ASP A 861 -27.74 18.60 -2.63
N VAL A 862 -28.49 17.92 -1.76
CA VAL A 862 -29.71 17.16 -2.15
C VAL A 862 -30.87 18.06 -2.58
N HIS A 863 -30.77 19.37 -2.35
CA HIS A 863 -31.69 20.38 -2.85
C HIS A 863 -31.14 21.13 -4.07
N GLY A 864 -29.90 20.82 -4.46
CA GLY A 864 -29.25 21.36 -5.64
C GLY A 864 -29.88 20.84 -6.94
N PRO A 865 -29.62 21.51 -8.07
CA PRO A 865 -30.15 21.07 -9.36
C PRO A 865 -29.46 19.78 -9.83
N ALA A 866 -30.22 18.92 -10.50
CA ALA A 866 -29.66 17.84 -11.30
C ALA A 866 -28.96 18.38 -12.55
N SER A 867 -29.42 19.51 -13.09
CA SER A 867 -28.84 20.11 -14.29
C SER A 867 -27.51 20.79 -13.98
N TRP A 868 -26.49 20.43 -14.75
CA TRP A 868 -25.18 21.07 -14.76
C TRP A 868 -24.68 21.19 -16.21
N SER A 869 -23.64 21.97 -16.43
CA SER A 869 -23.04 22.12 -17.75
C SER A 869 -21.53 22.26 -17.63
N TYR A 870 -20.82 21.76 -18.62
CA TYR A 870 -19.38 21.92 -18.71
C TYR A 870 -18.97 22.11 -20.17
N THR A 871 -17.88 22.84 -20.39
CA THR A 871 -17.30 23.03 -21.72
C THR A 871 -15.80 23.01 -21.57
N ALA A 872 -15.15 22.05 -22.22
CA ALA A 872 -13.71 21.91 -22.15
C ALA A 872 -13.01 23.05 -22.91
N VAL A 873 -11.82 23.42 -22.45
CA VAL A 873 -10.94 24.34 -23.16
C VAL A 873 -9.52 23.79 -23.20
N ALA A 874 -8.84 23.90 -24.33
CA ALA A 874 -7.44 23.49 -24.46
C ALA A 874 -6.49 24.55 -23.89
N SER A 875 -5.44 24.13 -23.19
CA SER A 875 -4.31 25.02 -22.94
C SER A 875 -3.70 25.47 -24.28
N THR A 876 -3.26 26.72 -24.35
CA THR A 876 -2.53 27.24 -25.52
C THR A 876 -1.18 26.53 -25.73
N ALA A 877 -0.66 25.81 -24.72
CA ALA A 877 0.52 24.94 -24.85
C ALA A 877 0.36 23.88 -25.95
N LEU A 878 -0.87 23.47 -26.27
CA LEU A 878 -1.15 22.45 -27.28
C LEU A 878 -1.13 22.99 -28.72
N LYS A 879 -1.11 24.32 -28.95
CA LYS A 879 -1.16 24.92 -30.30
C LYS A 879 -0.04 24.46 -31.23
N GLY A 880 1.14 24.13 -30.68
CA GLY A 880 2.30 23.66 -31.43
C GLY A 880 2.35 22.15 -31.67
N THR A 881 1.37 21.40 -31.14
CA THR A 881 1.30 19.95 -31.27
C THR A 881 0.64 19.56 -32.59
N GLY A 882 0.94 18.35 -33.07
CA GLY A 882 0.24 17.69 -34.18
C GLY A 882 -1.03 16.95 -33.73
N LEU A 883 -1.55 17.24 -32.54
CA LEU A 883 -2.75 16.59 -32.02
C LEU A 883 -3.94 16.89 -32.93
N ARG A 884 -4.49 15.82 -33.51
CA ARG A 884 -5.77 15.86 -34.19
C ARG A 884 -6.85 15.45 -33.21
N VAL A 885 -7.67 16.41 -32.81
CA VAL A 885 -8.90 16.12 -32.08
C VAL A 885 -9.98 15.88 -33.13
N ALA A 886 -10.72 14.78 -33.02
CA ALA A 886 -11.59 14.22 -34.07
C ALA A 886 -12.75 15.13 -34.57
N GLU A 887 -12.83 16.39 -34.13
CA GLU A 887 -13.90 17.34 -34.45
C GLU A 887 -13.65 18.20 -35.71
N GLU A 888 -12.58 17.96 -36.46
CA GLU A 888 -12.34 18.70 -37.73
C GLU A 888 -13.20 18.24 -38.92
N ALA A 889 -14.05 17.22 -38.76
CA ALA A 889 -15.02 16.81 -39.79
C ALA A 889 -16.39 17.52 -39.69
N GLY A 890 -16.59 18.45 -38.74
CA GLY A 890 -17.84 19.22 -38.63
C GLY A 890 -17.83 20.34 -37.59
N GLU A 891 -17.48 21.55 -38.01
CA GLU A 891 -17.84 22.86 -37.42
C GLU A 891 -17.71 23.10 -35.88
N ASN A 892 -16.68 22.62 -35.19
CA ASN A 892 -16.21 23.30 -33.96
C ASN A 892 -14.70 23.16 -33.76
N PRO A 893 -13.89 24.21 -34.04
CA PRO A 893 -12.46 24.17 -33.72
C PRO A 893 -12.24 24.09 -32.20
N LEU A 894 -11.14 23.43 -31.79
CA LEU A 894 -10.69 23.38 -30.40
C LEU A 894 -10.72 24.77 -29.77
N ARG A 895 -11.47 24.90 -28.66
CA ARG A 895 -11.58 26.16 -27.91
C ARG A 895 -10.38 26.29 -27.00
N TYR A 896 -9.50 27.23 -27.27
CA TYR A 896 -8.36 27.50 -26.39
C TYR A 896 -8.77 28.37 -25.20
N ALA A 897 -8.15 28.13 -24.05
CA ALA A 897 -8.28 28.95 -22.86
C ALA A 897 -7.86 30.40 -23.17
N ALA A 898 -8.57 31.37 -22.58
CA ALA A 898 -8.22 32.77 -22.71
C ALA A 898 -6.93 33.09 -21.96
N GLY A 899 -6.07 33.91 -22.54
CA GLY A 899 -4.78 34.29 -21.95
C GLY A 899 -3.66 34.35 -22.98
N PRO A 900 -2.43 34.68 -22.55
CA PRO A 900 -1.26 34.59 -23.41
C PRO A 900 -0.98 33.13 -23.81
N ASP A 901 -0.30 32.96 -24.94
CA ASP A 901 0.14 31.63 -25.38
C ASP A 901 1.21 31.09 -24.45
N VAL A 902 0.97 29.89 -23.91
CA VAL A 902 1.95 29.15 -23.12
C VAL A 902 2.98 28.58 -24.07
N THR A 903 4.24 28.99 -23.90
CA THR A 903 5.38 28.42 -24.61
C THR A 903 6.10 27.47 -23.66
N PRO A 904 6.29 26.19 -24.01
CA PRO A 904 7.10 25.27 -23.22
C PRO A 904 8.48 25.87 -22.93
N THR A 905 8.96 25.69 -21.71
CA THR A 905 10.21 26.31 -21.25
C THR A 905 11.43 25.76 -21.99
N HIS A 906 11.33 24.50 -22.41
CA HIS A 906 12.33 23.78 -23.19
C HIS A 906 11.68 22.91 -24.26
N ASP A 907 12.45 22.56 -25.29
CA ASP A 907 12.03 21.65 -26.35
C ASP A 907 12.22 20.17 -25.98
N ALA A 908 11.68 19.29 -26.82
CA ALA A 908 11.79 17.84 -26.65
C ALA A 908 13.24 17.34 -26.63
N ALA A 909 14.13 17.97 -27.39
CA ALA A 909 15.54 17.59 -27.46
C ALA A 909 16.26 17.86 -26.13
N TYR A 910 15.96 18.97 -25.46
CA TYR A 910 16.42 19.24 -24.11
C TYR A 910 15.92 18.17 -23.14
N TRP A 911 14.61 17.92 -23.12
CA TRP A 911 14.01 16.98 -22.17
C TRP A 911 14.55 15.56 -22.36
N ALA A 912 14.57 15.06 -23.60
CA ALA A 912 15.16 13.76 -23.94
C ALA A 912 16.63 13.65 -23.51
N LYS A 913 17.39 14.74 -23.57
CA LYS A 913 18.80 14.77 -23.13
C LYS A 913 18.92 14.69 -21.60
N VAL A 914 18.12 15.45 -20.85
CA VAL A 914 18.22 15.48 -19.39
C VAL A 914 17.59 14.26 -18.72
N THR A 915 16.72 13.54 -19.43
CA THR A 915 16.10 12.29 -18.98
C THR A 915 16.62 11.04 -19.69
N ALA A 916 17.72 11.12 -20.44
CA ALA A 916 18.25 10.01 -21.25
C ALA A 916 18.61 8.73 -20.47
N LYS A 917 18.61 8.78 -19.14
CA LYS A 917 18.92 7.66 -18.25
C LYS A 917 17.69 7.09 -17.53
N PHE A 918 16.52 7.69 -17.73
CA PHE A 918 15.28 7.21 -17.14
C PHE A 918 14.62 6.22 -18.09
N ASP A 919 14.04 5.17 -17.53
CA ASP A 919 13.25 4.20 -18.25
C ASP A 919 11.78 4.62 -18.14
N PHE A 920 11.10 4.75 -19.27
CA PHE A 920 9.71 5.20 -19.37
C PHE A 920 8.82 4.11 -20.00
N ASP A 921 9.33 2.87 -20.10
CA ASP A 921 8.58 1.74 -20.67
C ASP A 921 7.42 1.32 -19.74
N ASP A 922 7.53 1.61 -18.45
CA ASP A 922 6.49 1.45 -17.43
C ASP A 922 6.46 2.67 -16.47
N ALA A 923 5.40 2.85 -15.69
CA ALA A 923 5.24 3.99 -14.79
C ALA A 923 6.36 4.03 -13.74
N ASP A 924 6.59 2.89 -13.09
CA ASP A 924 7.43 2.79 -11.91
C ASP A 924 8.92 2.51 -12.17
N GLU A 925 9.32 2.48 -13.44
CA GLU A 925 10.74 2.34 -13.82
C GLU A 925 11.49 3.69 -13.76
N VAL A 926 10.75 4.80 -13.58
CA VAL A 926 11.31 6.14 -13.42
C VAL A 926 11.71 6.40 -11.95
N PRO A 927 12.95 6.85 -11.67
CA PRO A 927 13.32 7.28 -10.32
C PRO A 927 12.61 8.60 -9.95
N ALA A 928 11.43 8.47 -9.33
CA ALA A 928 10.49 9.55 -8.98
C ALA A 928 11.15 10.83 -8.45
N ASP A 929 11.95 10.71 -7.39
CA ASP A 929 12.68 11.85 -6.77
C ASP A 929 13.52 12.59 -7.83
N GLN A 930 14.42 11.86 -8.50
CA GLN A 930 15.32 12.47 -9.49
C GLN A 930 14.53 13.11 -10.64
N PHE A 931 13.42 12.49 -11.04
CA PHE A 931 12.58 12.99 -12.11
C PHE A 931 11.89 14.31 -11.73
N ASN A 932 11.27 14.39 -10.55
CA ASN A 932 10.64 15.63 -10.07
C ASN A 932 11.66 16.80 -9.99
N ARG A 933 12.94 16.54 -9.65
CA ARG A 933 14.02 17.57 -9.70
C ARG A 933 14.29 18.07 -11.09
N VAL A 934 14.36 17.15 -12.05
CA VAL A 934 14.59 17.47 -13.46
C VAL A 934 13.44 18.31 -13.99
N LEU A 935 12.19 17.94 -13.68
CA LEU A 935 10.99 18.68 -14.04
C LEU A 935 11.01 20.10 -13.45
N TRP A 936 11.23 20.25 -12.14
CA TRP A 936 11.24 21.57 -11.51
C TRP A 936 12.32 22.47 -12.11
N LYS A 937 13.56 21.97 -12.22
CA LYS A 937 14.67 22.76 -12.77
C LYS A 937 14.39 23.22 -14.19
N GLY A 938 13.80 22.36 -15.02
CA GLY A 938 13.48 22.71 -16.40
C GLY A 938 12.28 23.65 -16.54
N MET A 939 11.28 23.56 -15.67
CA MET A 939 10.05 24.37 -15.80
C MET A 939 10.09 25.69 -15.02
N MET A 940 10.70 25.68 -13.83
CA MET A 940 10.66 26.80 -12.90
C MET A 940 11.90 27.70 -12.99
N GLY A 941 12.84 27.36 -13.88
CA GLY A 941 14.02 28.17 -14.22
C GLY A 941 14.91 28.44 -13.01
N ALA A 942 15.19 29.72 -12.75
CA ALA A 942 16.00 30.14 -11.60
C ALA A 942 15.23 30.20 -10.28
N ARG A 943 13.91 29.91 -10.28
CA ARG A 943 13.13 29.87 -9.04
C ARG A 943 13.77 28.84 -8.11
N PRO A 944 14.20 29.26 -6.91
CA PRO A 944 14.71 28.32 -5.94
C PRO A 944 13.66 27.27 -5.71
N TYR A 945 14.09 26.03 -5.68
CA TYR A 945 13.19 24.98 -5.28
C TYR A 945 12.68 25.26 -3.84
N PRO A 946 11.40 25.00 -3.53
CA PRO A 946 10.73 25.45 -2.29
C PRO A 946 11.38 24.99 -0.97
N LYS A 947 11.02 25.68 0.14
CA LYS A 947 11.58 25.55 1.51
C LYS A 947 10.50 25.72 2.60
N LEU A 948 10.79 25.16 3.78
CA LEU A 948 9.91 25.06 4.94
C LEU A 948 9.92 26.44 5.53
N ARG A 949 8.72 26.93 5.82
CA ARG A 949 8.60 27.88 6.91
C ARG A 949 8.66 27.04 8.17
N GLY A 950 9.64 27.31 9.02
CA GLY A 950 9.82 26.62 10.29
C GLY A 950 8.52 26.58 11.08
N VAL A 951 7.81 25.46 10.99
CA VAL A 951 6.81 25.07 11.96
C VAL A 951 7.56 24.15 12.90
N THR A 952 7.86 24.67 14.08
CA THR A 952 8.19 23.83 15.23
C THR A 952 7.04 22.84 15.42
N GLN A 953 7.17 21.62 14.89
CA GLN A 953 6.60 20.50 15.63
C GLN A 953 7.31 20.54 16.97
N LYS A 954 6.60 20.99 18.00
CA LYS A 954 6.88 20.51 19.35
C LYS A 954 6.70 19.00 19.27
N VAL A 955 7.77 18.29 18.90
CA VAL A 955 8.03 17.00 19.52
C VAL A 955 7.89 17.31 21.00
N ALA A 956 6.95 16.66 21.68
CA ALA A 956 6.92 16.68 23.12
C ALA A 956 8.17 15.92 23.62
N SER A 957 9.37 16.42 23.35
CA SER A 957 10.47 16.25 24.27
C SER A 957 10.04 17.03 25.50
N ARG A 958 9.54 16.29 26.50
CA ARG A 958 9.78 16.72 27.87
C ARG A 958 11.29 16.69 28.07
N ASP A 959 11.93 17.78 27.67
CA ASP A 959 13.04 18.29 28.46
C ASP A 959 12.40 18.74 29.77
N ASP A 960 12.88 18.18 30.87
CA ASP A 960 13.01 18.84 32.17
C ASP A 960 13.74 17.84 33.08
N ASP A 961 14.99 18.19 33.40
CA ASP A 961 15.81 17.82 34.58
C ASP A 961 15.59 16.48 35.31
#